data_AF-A0A8B6Y3U0-F1
#
_entry.id   AF-A0A8B6Y3U0-F1
#
_cell.length_a   1.000
_cell.length_b   1.000
_cell.length_c   1.000
_cell.angle_alpha   90.00
_cell.angle_beta   90.00
_cell.angle_gamma   90.00
#
_symmetry.space_group_name_H-M   'P 1'
#
loop_
_entity.id
_entity.type
_entity.pdbx_description
1 polymer ?
#
loop_
_entity_poly.entity_id
_entity_poly.type
_entity_poly.pdbx_seq_one_letter_code
_entity_poly.pdbx_strand_id
1 'polypeptide(L)'
;VHGGVTHQDILIRIEQAKRLAKENYEYHKLNTILFFDEANTSDAIGLIKEIMVDKRADGKPLGLAECGLEIIAACNPYKKHSENMIKKLESAGLGYHVNSKSTYEKIGDIPLRQLVYRVHPLPTSMVPLVWDFGQLDSETEEAYARQIISRFVNEGKLPNDNLFFELIVCVLKESQTYMRTQKDECSFVSLRDVERALLVTSWFYKRMDLFINIADNELTYYNKMQLAIIYSLSVCYIAKLEDRDSYRKYISKFFTGHFQLINGAQEIKDKVVSLQKKILNEIKLEDNIAQNEALCENVFMMVICIELRIPLFVVGKPGSSKSLAKSIIQDCMQGNMSKSRLFKNFKQIFMSSYQCSPLSTADGIINTFKQCSRFQEGKDLETFTSVVVLDEVGLAEDSPRMPLKALHPLLEDGTDGSEELTLDSSSLKSKRVAFIGISNWSLDPAKMNRGIMLYRGQPDLDELVETARNICFNDKYVFGMIASLFEPLTKGYLEVYEKQNNCGIIKKYRKEEFFGLRDFYSLLKLVFCFARKRQSTPTHADIEHAVKRNFSGLQELDTWSIFKSCLPYDFSVSKDTEADISALRLISDSFADKCPCYEYRLNSEKTDKAHCLSSRYLLLMTDDYAALPIIEQHYLKPNQKSTVIFGSSFPKDQQFTQVCRDINRVKICMETGTRVVLLNMENLYESLYDTLNQYYVSLGGKNYVDLGIGTHRVKCRVHEDFRLIVIADKENVYNTFPIPLINRLEKHFLTVLNGMEQSQIELAEKLKKWASDFSSINSLIELKPLEVKCPQLVSHTIILNLFLCALFVCLVLYCSCFGVTECYIK
;
A
#
# COMPACT_ATOMS: atom_id res chain seq x y z
N VAL A 1 -12.42 -13.21 -23.47
CA VAL A 1 -11.78 -14.37 -22.80
C VAL A 1 -10.87 -13.85 -21.71
N HIS A 2 -10.68 -14.58 -20.61
CA HIS A 2 -9.78 -14.16 -19.53
C HIS A 2 -9.13 -15.36 -18.81
N GLY A 3 -8.14 -15.16 -17.94
CA GLY A 3 -7.31 -16.24 -17.35
C GLY A 3 -8.09 -17.24 -16.50
N GLY A 4 -9.18 -16.81 -15.85
CA GLY A 4 -10.10 -17.71 -15.14
C GLY A 4 -11.10 -18.47 -16.03
N VAL A 5 -11.14 -18.22 -17.35
CA VAL A 5 -12.05 -18.94 -18.26
C VAL A 5 -11.48 -20.34 -18.48
N THR A 6 -12.25 -21.35 -18.08
CA THR A 6 -11.88 -22.75 -18.22
C THR A 6 -12.28 -23.28 -19.60
N HIS A 7 -11.76 -24.46 -19.94
CA HIS A 7 -12.17 -25.19 -21.14
C HIS A 7 -13.69 -25.42 -21.15
N GLN A 8 -14.27 -25.76 -20.00
CA GLN A 8 -15.70 -26.06 -19.88
C GLN A 8 -16.58 -24.82 -20.11
N ASP A 9 -16.14 -23.64 -19.68
CA ASP A 9 -16.88 -22.38 -19.90
C ASP A 9 -16.98 -22.05 -21.39
N ILE A 10 -15.90 -22.27 -22.15
CA ILE A 10 -15.86 -22.05 -23.60
C ILE A 10 -16.83 -23.01 -24.30
N LEU A 11 -16.85 -24.28 -23.90
CA LEU A 11 -17.76 -25.28 -24.49
C LEU A 11 -19.23 -24.93 -24.24
N ILE A 12 -19.58 -24.51 -23.03
CA ILE A 12 -20.93 -24.07 -22.68
C ILE A 12 -21.35 -22.90 -23.57
N ARG A 13 -20.47 -21.91 -23.75
CA ARG A 13 -20.74 -20.73 -24.57
C ARG A 13 -20.89 -21.03 -26.05
N ILE A 14 -20.14 -22.00 -26.56
CA ILE A 14 -20.27 -22.44 -27.95
C ILE A 14 -21.61 -23.13 -28.18
N GLU A 15 -22.04 -24.01 -27.27
CA GLU A 15 -23.34 -24.67 -27.43
C GLU A 15 -24.51 -23.69 -27.31
N GLN A 16 -24.40 -22.68 -26.44
CA GLN A 16 -25.37 -21.57 -26.42
C GLN A 16 -25.36 -20.79 -27.75
N ALA A 17 -24.18 -20.41 -28.26
CA ALA A 17 -24.05 -19.69 -29.51
C ALA A 17 -24.57 -20.50 -30.71
N LYS A 18 -24.40 -21.82 -30.72
CA LYS A 18 -24.94 -22.71 -31.77
C LYS A 18 -26.46 -22.73 -31.79
N ARG A 19 -27.11 -22.78 -30.62
CA ARG A 19 -28.58 -22.72 -30.52
C ARG A 19 -29.10 -21.40 -31.09
N LEU A 20 -28.52 -20.28 -30.65
CA LEU A 20 -28.88 -18.94 -31.14
C LEU A 20 -28.61 -18.79 -32.64
N ALA A 21 -27.49 -19.33 -33.14
CA ALA A 21 -27.15 -19.26 -34.55
C ALA A 21 -28.16 -20.02 -35.41
N LYS A 22 -28.58 -21.21 -34.95
CA LYS A 22 -29.61 -21.99 -35.64
C LYS A 22 -30.95 -21.24 -35.68
N GLU A 23 -31.38 -20.67 -34.56
CA GLU A 23 -32.59 -19.84 -34.51
C GLU A 23 -32.50 -18.64 -35.46
N ASN A 24 -31.42 -17.85 -35.39
CA ASN A 24 -31.21 -16.69 -36.27
C ASN A 24 -31.18 -17.08 -37.75
N TYR A 25 -30.60 -18.23 -38.09
CA TYR A 25 -30.55 -18.72 -39.45
C TYR A 25 -31.91 -19.25 -39.95
N GLU A 26 -32.67 -19.91 -39.08
CA GLU A 26 -34.02 -20.39 -39.40
C GLU A 26 -35.01 -19.24 -39.59
N TYR A 27 -35.05 -18.29 -38.65
CA TYR A 27 -36.02 -17.18 -38.64
C TYR A 27 -35.63 -15.99 -39.50
N HIS A 28 -34.35 -15.64 -39.56
CA HIS A 28 -33.88 -14.39 -40.19
C HIS A 28 -32.92 -14.58 -41.36
N LYS A 29 -32.49 -15.83 -41.64
CA LYS A 29 -31.48 -16.14 -42.65
C LYS A 29 -30.17 -15.38 -42.45
N LEU A 30 -29.83 -15.10 -41.19
CA LEU A 30 -28.61 -14.40 -40.81
C LEU A 30 -27.61 -15.37 -40.16
N ASN A 31 -26.34 -15.23 -40.53
CA ASN A 31 -25.25 -15.88 -39.80
C ASN A 31 -25.04 -15.17 -38.46
N THR A 32 -24.60 -15.92 -37.47
CA THR A 32 -24.26 -15.41 -36.14
C THR A 32 -22.75 -15.43 -35.96
N ILE A 33 -22.20 -14.39 -35.34
CA ILE A 33 -20.77 -14.28 -35.05
C ILE A 33 -20.55 -14.46 -33.55
N LEU A 34 -19.70 -15.43 -33.18
CA LEU A 34 -19.14 -15.53 -31.84
C LEU A 34 -17.75 -14.90 -31.84
N PHE A 35 -17.61 -13.80 -31.10
CA PHE A 35 -16.36 -13.05 -31.00
C PHE A 35 -15.62 -13.34 -29.69
N PHE A 36 -14.45 -13.97 -29.78
CA PHE A 36 -13.53 -14.17 -28.67
C PHE A 36 -12.56 -12.99 -28.56
N ASP A 37 -12.90 -12.01 -27.73
CA ASP A 37 -11.97 -10.92 -27.42
C ASP A 37 -10.84 -11.39 -26.47
N GLU A 38 -9.65 -10.82 -26.60
CA GLU A 38 -8.46 -11.13 -25.80
C GLU A 38 -8.16 -12.65 -25.69
N ALA A 39 -8.33 -13.41 -26.77
CA ALA A 39 -8.34 -14.87 -26.79
C ALA A 39 -7.07 -15.52 -26.20
N ASN A 40 -5.90 -14.92 -26.45
CA ASN A 40 -4.60 -15.43 -25.97
C ASN A 40 -4.31 -15.13 -24.49
N THR A 41 -5.30 -14.70 -23.71
CA THR A 41 -5.14 -14.44 -22.27
C THR A 41 -5.50 -15.63 -21.37
N SER A 42 -6.00 -16.74 -21.93
CA SER A 42 -6.30 -17.98 -21.18
C SER A 42 -5.41 -19.13 -21.65
N ASP A 43 -5.09 -20.05 -20.75
CA ASP A 43 -4.47 -21.34 -21.07
C ASP A 43 -5.35 -22.19 -22.00
N ALA A 44 -6.65 -21.87 -22.12
CA ALA A 44 -7.58 -22.52 -23.05
C ALA A 44 -7.41 -22.08 -24.52
N ILE A 45 -6.36 -21.31 -24.86
CA ILE A 45 -6.07 -20.93 -26.25
C ILE A 45 -5.90 -22.15 -27.18
N GLY A 46 -5.48 -23.30 -26.63
CA GLY A 46 -5.42 -24.58 -27.35
C GLY A 46 -6.80 -25.04 -27.85
N LEU A 47 -7.83 -24.92 -27.02
CA LEU A 47 -9.21 -25.22 -27.39
C LEU A 47 -9.73 -24.22 -28.42
N ILE A 48 -9.47 -22.91 -28.24
CA ILE A 48 -9.85 -21.88 -29.23
C ILE A 48 -9.21 -22.17 -30.60
N LYS A 49 -7.95 -22.62 -30.62
CA LYS A 49 -7.31 -23.11 -31.85
C LYS A 49 -8.08 -24.28 -32.45
N GLU A 50 -8.44 -25.29 -31.66
CA GLU A 50 -9.16 -26.48 -32.14
C GLU A 50 -10.49 -26.06 -32.80
N ILE A 51 -11.19 -25.14 -32.18
CA ILE A 51 -12.47 -24.61 -32.65
C ILE A 51 -12.29 -23.80 -33.95
N MET A 52 -11.31 -22.91 -33.99
CA MET A 52 -11.13 -22.00 -35.13
C MET A 52 -10.51 -22.69 -36.34
N VAL A 53 -9.48 -23.51 -36.12
CA VAL A 53 -8.65 -24.12 -37.17
C VAL A 53 -9.19 -25.50 -37.55
N ASP A 54 -9.41 -26.37 -36.56
CA ASP A 54 -9.78 -27.77 -36.82
C ASP A 54 -11.30 -27.98 -36.89
N LYS A 55 -12.09 -26.94 -36.55
CA LYS A 55 -13.57 -26.96 -36.47
C LYS A 55 -14.08 -28.05 -35.51
N ARG A 56 -13.32 -28.32 -34.45
CA ARG A 56 -13.59 -29.35 -33.44
C ARG A 56 -13.51 -28.79 -32.02
N ALA A 57 -14.08 -29.53 -31.09
CA ALA A 57 -13.88 -29.33 -29.66
C ALA A 57 -13.79 -30.70 -28.98
N ASP A 58 -12.74 -30.92 -28.18
CA ASP A 58 -12.44 -32.20 -27.54
C ASP A 58 -12.45 -33.38 -28.54
N GLY A 59 -11.95 -33.14 -29.75
CA GLY A 59 -11.88 -34.09 -30.85
C GLY A 59 -13.19 -34.30 -31.61
N LYS A 60 -14.32 -33.71 -31.20
CA LYS A 60 -15.62 -33.87 -31.87
C LYS A 60 -15.89 -32.74 -32.87
N PRO A 61 -16.40 -33.03 -34.08
CA PRO A 61 -16.78 -32.00 -35.05
C PRO A 61 -17.92 -31.14 -34.51
N LEU A 62 -17.79 -29.82 -34.62
CA LEU A 62 -18.75 -28.87 -34.03
C LEU A 62 -19.97 -28.57 -34.90
N GLY A 63 -19.91 -28.86 -36.21
CA GLY A 63 -20.99 -28.57 -37.16
C GLY A 63 -21.29 -27.06 -37.34
N LEU A 64 -20.29 -26.18 -37.10
CA LEU A 64 -20.50 -24.72 -37.06
C LEU A 64 -21.12 -24.14 -38.35
N ALA A 65 -20.72 -24.68 -39.51
CA ALA A 65 -21.23 -24.24 -40.80
C ALA A 65 -22.72 -24.61 -40.99
N GLU A 66 -23.17 -25.73 -40.40
CA GLU A 66 -24.55 -26.21 -40.53
C GLU A 66 -25.53 -25.33 -39.73
N CYS A 67 -25.05 -24.65 -38.69
CA CYS A 67 -25.85 -23.72 -37.88
C CYS A 67 -25.59 -22.24 -38.21
N GLY A 68 -24.82 -21.92 -39.25
CA GLY A 68 -24.52 -20.51 -39.63
C GLY A 68 -23.73 -19.74 -38.56
N LEU A 69 -22.89 -20.44 -37.78
CA LEU A 69 -22.07 -19.83 -36.72
C LEU A 69 -20.64 -19.58 -37.22
N GLU A 70 -20.22 -18.33 -37.24
CA GLU A 70 -18.87 -17.89 -37.55
C GLU A 70 -18.13 -17.48 -36.27
N ILE A 71 -16.83 -17.73 -36.24
CA ILE A 71 -16.01 -17.47 -35.06
C ILE A 71 -14.89 -16.51 -35.44
N ILE A 72 -14.80 -15.42 -34.70
CA ILE A 72 -13.74 -14.42 -34.81
C ILE A 72 -13.02 -14.36 -33.47
N ALA A 73 -11.70 -14.21 -33.48
CA ALA A 73 -10.92 -14.00 -32.26
C ALA A 73 -9.98 -12.81 -32.41
N ALA A 74 -9.88 -11.99 -31.36
CA ALA A 74 -8.87 -10.96 -31.23
C ALA A 74 -7.80 -11.41 -30.23
N CYS A 75 -6.53 -11.13 -30.53
CA CYS A 75 -5.40 -11.49 -29.68
C CYS A 75 -4.60 -10.24 -29.34
N ASN A 76 -4.12 -10.16 -28.09
CA ASN A 76 -3.25 -9.08 -27.65
C ASN A 76 -1.82 -9.30 -28.14
N PRO A 77 -1.08 -8.22 -28.48
CA PRO A 77 0.28 -8.33 -29.02
C PRO A 77 1.31 -8.71 -27.96
N TYR A 78 2.41 -9.35 -28.38
CA TYR A 78 3.54 -9.72 -27.52
C TYR A 78 4.53 -8.54 -27.38
N LYS A 79 4.16 -7.53 -26.59
CA LYS A 79 5.02 -6.36 -26.33
C LYS A 79 5.72 -6.50 -24.98
N LYS A 80 7.04 -6.29 -24.94
CA LYS A 80 7.83 -6.26 -23.70
C LYS A 80 7.88 -4.85 -23.12
N HIS A 81 7.86 -4.72 -21.81
CA HIS A 81 8.13 -3.44 -21.13
C HIS A 81 9.57 -2.97 -21.41
N SER A 82 9.81 -1.65 -21.31
CA SER A 82 11.17 -1.09 -21.39
C SER A 82 12.01 -1.57 -20.19
N GLU A 83 13.34 -1.64 -20.34
CA GLU A 83 14.22 -2.12 -19.25
C GLU A 83 14.10 -1.28 -17.98
N ASN A 84 13.93 0.03 -18.12
CA ASN A 84 13.72 0.93 -16.98
C ASN A 84 12.42 0.60 -16.26
N MET A 85 11.36 0.29 -17.00
CA MET A 85 10.07 -0.10 -16.43
C MET A 85 10.17 -1.47 -15.76
N ILE A 86 10.85 -2.43 -16.37
CA ILE A 86 11.10 -3.76 -15.76
C ILE A 86 11.88 -3.61 -14.47
N LYS A 87 12.92 -2.74 -14.44
CA LYS A 87 13.67 -2.45 -13.21
C LYS A 87 12.77 -1.82 -12.14
N LYS A 88 11.93 -0.84 -12.49
CA LYS A 88 10.94 -0.23 -11.56
C LYS A 88 9.95 -1.28 -11.03
N LEU A 89 9.42 -2.15 -11.89
CA LEU A 89 8.52 -3.24 -11.51
C LEU A 89 9.23 -4.26 -10.60
N GLU A 90 10.48 -4.61 -10.91
CA GLU A 90 11.32 -5.55 -10.15
C GLU A 90 11.94 -5.00 -8.86
N SER A 91 12.00 -3.67 -8.70
CA SER A 91 12.52 -2.98 -7.51
C SER A 91 11.43 -2.45 -6.58
N ALA A 92 10.17 -2.42 -7.00
CA ALA A 92 9.07 -1.92 -6.19
C ALA A 92 8.62 -2.92 -5.11
N GLY A 93 8.83 -2.58 -3.84
CA GLY A 93 8.23 -3.26 -2.68
C GLY A 93 8.86 -4.61 -2.32
N LEU A 94 8.05 -5.54 -1.77
CA LEU A 94 8.44 -6.95 -1.59
C LEU A 94 9.03 -7.43 -2.91
N GLY A 95 10.36 -7.56 -3.01
CA GLY A 95 10.97 -8.22 -4.15
C GLY A 95 10.15 -9.46 -4.45
N TYR A 96 9.75 -9.63 -5.71
CA TYR A 96 8.83 -10.68 -6.13
C TYR A 96 9.11 -11.97 -5.34
N HIS A 97 8.08 -12.50 -4.65
CA HIS A 97 8.22 -13.71 -3.84
C HIS A 97 8.84 -14.87 -4.66
N VAL A 98 8.70 -14.79 -5.99
CA VAL A 98 9.34 -15.67 -6.97
C VAL A 98 10.33 -14.88 -7.83
N ASN A 99 11.61 -15.22 -7.71
CA ASN A 99 12.70 -14.73 -8.56
C ASN A 99 12.34 -14.89 -10.06
N SER A 100 12.77 -13.97 -10.94
CA SER A 100 12.47 -14.04 -12.39
C SER A 100 12.98 -15.31 -13.06
N LYS A 101 14.00 -15.93 -12.46
CA LYS A 101 14.53 -17.22 -12.88
C LYS A 101 13.63 -18.39 -12.49
N SER A 102 12.88 -18.31 -11.38
CA SER A 102 12.05 -19.39 -10.83
C SER A 102 10.56 -19.26 -11.13
N THR A 103 10.14 -18.31 -11.97
CA THR A 103 8.73 -18.16 -12.38
C THR A 103 8.33 -19.30 -13.32
N TYR A 104 7.24 -20.01 -13.02
CA TYR A 104 6.75 -21.13 -13.85
C TYR A 104 6.18 -20.66 -15.20
N GLU A 105 5.62 -19.45 -15.25
CA GLU A 105 4.97 -18.89 -16.44
C GLU A 105 5.93 -18.02 -17.26
N LYS A 106 6.41 -18.56 -18.39
CA LYS A 106 7.32 -17.88 -19.33
C LYS A 106 6.90 -18.10 -20.78
N ILE A 107 7.16 -17.10 -21.63
CA ILE A 107 7.26 -17.29 -23.08
C ILE A 107 8.75 -17.41 -23.41
N GLY A 108 9.21 -18.63 -23.67
CA GLY A 108 10.64 -18.93 -23.76
C GLY A 108 11.34 -18.60 -22.44
N ASP A 109 12.30 -17.68 -22.48
CA ASP A 109 13.03 -17.21 -21.28
C ASP A 109 12.41 -15.97 -20.63
N ILE A 110 11.36 -15.38 -21.24
CA ILE A 110 10.75 -14.13 -20.78
C ILE A 110 9.58 -14.47 -19.84
N PRO A 111 9.65 -14.10 -18.55
CA PRO A 111 8.50 -14.21 -17.65
C PRO A 111 7.30 -13.41 -18.20
N LEU A 112 6.10 -13.97 -18.14
CA LEU A 112 4.89 -13.30 -18.64
C LEU A 112 4.69 -11.89 -18.03
N ARG A 113 5.16 -11.68 -16.80
CA ARG A 113 5.14 -10.39 -16.09
C ARG A 113 6.04 -9.29 -16.67
N GLN A 114 6.98 -9.63 -17.55
CA GLN A 114 7.78 -8.63 -18.28
C GLN A 114 7.09 -8.16 -19.57
N LEU A 115 5.97 -8.78 -19.93
CA LEU A 115 5.15 -8.38 -21.06
C LEU A 115 4.14 -7.31 -20.62
N VAL A 116 3.91 -6.36 -21.51
CA VAL A 116 2.86 -5.33 -21.40
C VAL A 116 1.49 -5.98 -21.28
N TYR A 117 1.27 -7.08 -21.99
CA TYR A 117 0.05 -7.87 -21.91
C TYR A 117 0.39 -9.27 -21.42
N ARG A 118 -0.27 -9.74 -20.35
CA ARG A 118 -0.05 -11.10 -19.82
C ARG A 118 -0.78 -12.13 -20.66
N VAL A 119 -0.14 -12.54 -21.75
CA VAL A 119 -0.67 -13.43 -22.79
C VAL A 119 0.12 -14.73 -22.92
N HIS A 120 -0.57 -15.80 -23.26
CA HIS A 120 0.00 -17.10 -23.57
C HIS A 120 0.44 -17.15 -25.04
N PRO A 121 1.45 -17.98 -25.38
CA PRO A 121 1.89 -18.12 -26.76
C PRO A 121 0.78 -18.72 -27.63
N LEU A 122 0.56 -18.12 -28.79
CA LEU A 122 -0.38 -18.63 -29.78
C LEU A 122 0.13 -19.97 -30.35
N PRO A 123 -0.75 -20.96 -30.53
CA PRO A 123 -0.40 -22.18 -31.24
C PRO A 123 0.13 -21.90 -32.64
N THR A 124 1.16 -22.64 -33.07
CA THR A 124 1.88 -22.38 -34.33
C THR A 124 0.98 -22.36 -35.56
N SER A 125 -0.10 -23.15 -35.56
CA SER A 125 -1.09 -23.19 -36.64
C SER A 125 -1.99 -21.95 -36.71
N MET A 126 -2.14 -21.20 -35.62
CA MET A 126 -2.91 -19.94 -35.62
C MET A 126 -2.10 -18.76 -36.13
N VAL A 127 -0.77 -18.78 -35.99
CA VAL A 127 0.10 -17.66 -36.33
C VAL A 127 -0.11 -17.15 -37.78
N PRO A 128 -0.22 -18.01 -38.82
CA PRO A 128 -0.46 -17.56 -40.18
C PRO A 128 -1.84 -16.92 -40.41
N LEU A 129 -2.78 -17.11 -39.47
CA LEU A 129 -4.14 -16.58 -39.54
C LEU A 129 -4.29 -15.22 -38.85
N VAL A 130 -3.25 -14.73 -38.18
CA VAL A 130 -3.29 -13.44 -37.49
C VAL A 130 -2.84 -12.33 -38.45
N TRP A 131 -3.64 -11.27 -38.55
CA TRP A 131 -3.27 -10.03 -39.22
C TRP A 131 -3.39 -8.85 -38.26
N ASP A 132 -2.56 -7.83 -38.46
CA ASP A 132 -2.59 -6.61 -37.65
C ASP A 132 -3.72 -5.69 -38.13
N PHE A 133 -4.62 -5.30 -37.22
CA PHE A 133 -5.69 -4.35 -37.49
C PHE A 133 -5.19 -2.89 -37.54
N GLY A 134 -3.98 -2.63 -37.03
CA GLY A 134 -3.37 -1.31 -36.99
C GLY A 134 -3.82 -0.46 -35.80
N GLN A 135 -3.38 0.79 -35.78
CA GLN A 135 -3.80 1.81 -34.81
C GLN A 135 -4.71 2.83 -35.50
N LEU A 136 -5.67 3.37 -34.75
CA LEU A 136 -6.48 4.50 -35.20
C LEU A 136 -5.56 5.68 -35.53
N ASP A 137 -5.72 6.24 -36.72
CA ASP A 137 -5.08 7.48 -37.11
C ASP A 137 -5.73 8.68 -36.39
N SER A 138 -4.99 9.79 -36.33
CA SER A 138 -5.38 10.99 -35.58
C SER A 138 -6.68 11.62 -36.09
N GLU A 139 -6.94 11.55 -37.41
CA GLU A 139 -8.16 12.11 -38.00
C GLU A 139 -9.39 11.27 -37.63
N THR A 140 -9.29 9.95 -37.72
CA THR A 140 -10.38 9.05 -37.31
C THR A 140 -10.66 9.16 -35.80
N GLU A 141 -9.63 9.29 -34.96
CA GLU A 141 -9.84 9.48 -33.52
C GLU A 141 -10.56 10.80 -33.20
N GLU A 142 -10.20 11.89 -33.89
CA GLU A 142 -10.90 13.17 -33.76
C GLU A 142 -12.37 13.04 -34.19
N ALA A 143 -12.63 12.33 -35.30
CA ALA A 143 -13.99 12.10 -35.78
C ALA A 143 -14.83 11.33 -34.74
N TYR A 144 -14.27 10.29 -34.11
CA TYR A 144 -14.92 9.59 -33.01
C TYR A 144 -15.14 10.48 -31.79
N ALA A 145 -14.14 11.27 -31.39
CA ALA A 145 -14.27 12.21 -30.28
C ALA A 145 -15.42 13.21 -30.54
N ARG A 146 -15.50 13.79 -31.74
CA ARG A 146 -16.59 14.67 -32.16
C ARG A 146 -17.95 13.98 -32.06
N GLN A 147 -18.07 12.73 -32.51
CA GLN A 147 -19.32 11.97 -32.39
C GLN A 147 -19.73 11.75 -30.93
N ILE A 148 -18.78 11.38 -30.06
CA ILE A 148 -19.05 11.18 -28.63
C ILE A 148 -19.50 12.50 -27.99
N ILE A 149 -18.83 13.62 -28.29
CA ILE A 149 -19.19 14.94 -27.74
C ILE A 149 -20.59 15.36 -28.22
N SER A 150 -20.88 15.19 -29.52
CA SER A 150 -22.21 15.46 -30.09
C SER A 150 -23.30 14.66 -29.39
N ARG A 151 -23.04 13.39 -29.05
CA ARG A 151 -23.97 12.57 -28.25
C ARG A 151 -24.25 13.20 -26.89
N PHE A 152 -23.22 13.67 -26.17
CA PHE A 152 -23.38 14.33 -24.87
C PHE A 152 -24.13 15.66 -24.95
N VAL A 153 -23.95 16.44 -26.02
CA VAL A 153 -24.72 17.67 -26.26
C VAL A 153 -26.18 17.34 -26.55
N ASN A 154 -26.44 16.37 -27.43
CA ASN A 154 -27.80 15.93 -27.79
C ASN A 154 -28.58 15.36 -26.61
N GLU A 155 -27.90 14.66 -25.69
CA GLU A 155 -28.48 14.15 -24.44
C GLU A 155 -28.69 15.24 -23.36
N GLY A 156 -28.38 16.51 -23.65
CA GLY A 156 -28.48 17.62 -22.69
C GLY A 156 -27.51 17.49 -21.50
N LYS A 157 -26.42 16.72 -21.66
CA LYS A 157 -25.39 16.55 -20.63
C LYS A 157 -24.36 17.67 -20.65
N LEU A 158 -24.12 18.26 -21.81
CA LEU A 158 -23.26 19.41 -22.02
C LEU A 158 -24.04 20.55 -22.69
N PRO A 159 -23.62 21.81 -22.49
CA PRO A 159 -24.23 22.95 -23.17
C PRO A 159 -24.03 22.88 -24.69
N ASN A 160 -25.04 23.32 -25.43
CA ASN A 160 -24.98 23.46 -26.89
C ASN A 160 -24.30 24.79 -27.26
N ASP A 161 -22.98 24.84 -27.10
CA ASP A 161 -22.14 25.99 -27.43
C ASP A 161 -20.99 25.56 -28.33
N ASN A 162 -20.89 26.17 -29.52
CA ASN A 162 -19.91 25.77 -30.53
C ASN A 162 -18.47 26.05 -30.10
N LEU A 163 -18.21 27.13 -29.34
CA LEU A 163 -16.86 27.46 -28.88
C LEU A 163 -16.40 26.45 -27.83
N PHE A 164 -17.29 26.07 -26.92
CA PHE A 164 -17.02 25.03 -25.94
C PHE A 164 -16.84 23.66 -26.58
N PHE A 165 -17.66 23.33 -27.58
CA PHE A 165 -17.53 22.09 -28.36
C PHE A 165 -16.13 21.98 -28.98
N GLU A 166 -15.68 23.00 -29.71
CA GLU A 166 -14.36 23.00 -30.34
C GLU A 166 -13.22 23.01 -29.32
N LEU A 167 -13.37 23.69 -28.19
CA LEU A 167 -12.40 23.64 -27.10
C LEU A 167 -12.25 22.20 -26.57
N ILE A 168 -13.36 21.51 -26.28
CA ILE A 168 -13.32 20.13 -25.78
C ILE A 168 -12.63 19.21 -26.79
N VAL A 169 -13.00 19.29 -28.07
CA VAL A 169 -12.39 18.47 -29.13
C VAL A 169 -10.88 18.70 -29.17
N CYS A 170 -10.47 19.97 -29.25
CA CYS A 170 -9.07 20.36 -29.34
C CYS A 170 -8.27 19.88 -28.12
N VAL A 171 -8.74 20.22 -26.91
CA VAL A 171 -8.05 19.86 -25.68
C VAL A 171 -7.97 18.35 -25.50
N LEU A 172 -9.03 17.58 -25.75
CA LEU A 172 -8.99 16.11 -25.60
C LEU A 172 -8.10 15.46 -26.65
N LYS A 173 -8.12 15.92 -27.90
CA LYS A 173 -7.21 15.46 -28.96
C LYS A 173 -5.75 15.69 -28.56
N GLU A 174 -5.42 16.90 -28.13
CA GLU A 174 -4.07 17.27 -27.74
C GLU A 174 -3.62 16.52 -26.47
N SER A 175 -4.55 16.24 -25.56
CA SER A 175 -4.30 15.38 -24.40
C SER A 175 -3.92 13.96 -24.83
N GLN A 176 -4.69 13.35 -25.73
CA GLN A 176 -4.39 12.01 -26.27
C GLN A 176 -3.04 11.98 -27.00
N THR A 177 -2.75 12.99 -27.84
CA THR A 177 -1.47 13.13 -28.53
C THR A 177 -0.31 13.21 -27.55
N TYR A 178 -0.41 14.05 -26.52
CA TYR A 178 0.64 14.17 -25.50
C TYR A 178 0.88 12.84 -24.77
N MET A 179 -0.19 12.15 -24.38
CA MET A 179 -0.08 10.86 -23.69
C MET A 179 0.67 9.83 -24.53
N ARG A 180 0.40 9.75 -25.84
CA ARG A 180 1.12 8.85 -26.76
C ARG A 180 2.62 9.14 -26.89
N THR A 181 3.07 10.36 -26.58
CA THR A 181 4.51 10.69 -26.59
C THR A 181 5.25 10.19 -25.35
N GLN A 182 4.52 9.79 -24.29
CA GLN A 182 5.12 9.25 -23.08
C GLN A 182 5.73 7.85 -23.33
N LYS A 183 6.72 7.49 -22.52
CA LYS A 183 7.46 6.22 -22.66
C LYS A 183 7.00 5.14 -21.67
N ASP A 184 6.00 5.45 -20.86
CA ASP A 184 5.49 4.64 -19.76
C ASP A 184 4.06 4.14 -20.05
N GLU A 185 3.37 3.65 -19.01
CA GLU A 185 2.00 3.13 -19.11
C GLU A 185 0.99 4.21 -19.53
N CYS A 186 1.31 5.50 -19.39
CA CYS A 186 0.45 6.61 -19.80
C CYS A 186 0.29 6.68 -21.33
N SER A 187 1.18 6.04 -22.10
CA SER A 187 1.08 5.95 -23.56
C SER A 187 -0.12 5.14 -24.06
N PHE A 188 -0.68 4.27 -23.21
CA PHE A 188 -1.86 3.48 -23.54
C PHE A 188 -3.12 4.29 -23.25
N VAL A 189 -3.53 5.11 -24.22
CA VAL A 189 -4.80 5.85 -24.18
C VAL A 189 -5.80 5.30 -25.19
N SER A 190 -7.09 5.46 -24.88
CA SER A 190 -8.20 4.95 -25.70
C SER A 190 -9.35 5.94 -25.76
N LEU A 191 -10.32 5.70 -26.63
CA LEU A 191 -11.57 6.48 -26.67
C LEU A 191 -12.38 6.37 -25.37
N ARG A 192 -12.13 5.37 -24.52
CA ARG A 192 -12.73 5.28 -23.18
C ARG A 192 -12.25 6.41 -22.26
N ASP A 193 -11.03 6.91 -22.46
CA ASP A 193 -10.50 8.06 -21.71
C ASP A 193 -11.24 9.35 -22.10
N VAL A 194 -11.51 9.53 -23.39
CA VAL A 194 -12.31 10.65 -23.92
C VAL A 194 -13.71 10.61 -23.34
N GLU A 195 -14.38 9.45 -23.36
CA GLU A 195 -15.71 9.30 -22.78
C GLU A 195 -15.73 9.57 -21.26
N ARG A 196 -14.74 9.08 -20.51
CA ARG A 196 -14.59 9.39 -19.07
C ARG A 196 -14.40 10.89 -18.83
N ALA A 197 -13.54 11.55 -19.60
CA ALA A 197 -13.33 12.99 -19.50
C ALA A 197 -14.63 13.76 -19.74
N LEU A 198 -15.45 13.35 -20.71
CA LEU A 198 -16.75 13.99 -20.97
C LEU A 198 -17.77 13.75 -19.85
N LEU A 199 -17.78 12.56 -19.25
CA LEU A 199 -18.59 12.28 -18.05
C LEU A 199 -18.20 13.20 -16.89
N VAL A 200 -16.90 13.35 -16.62
CA VAL A 200 -16.39 14.22 -15.57
C VAL A 200 -16.69 15.70 -15.86
N THR A 201 -16.48 16.16 -17.10
CA THR A 201 -16.80 17.52 -17.52
C THR A 201 -18.29 17.82 -17.35
N SER A 202 -19.17 16.90 -17.77
CA SER A 202 -20.62 17.05 -17.60
C SER A 202 -21.02 17.15 -16.14
N TRP A 203 -20.43 16.32 -15.27
CA TRP A 203 -20.72 16.33 -13.84
C TRP A 203 -20.29 17.63 -13.16
N PHE A 204 -19.06 18.09 -13.41
CA PHE A 204 -18.59 19.37 -12.88
C PHE A 204 -19.39 20.53 -13.43
N TYR A 205 -19.73 20.54 -14.73
CA TYR A 205 -20.54 21.59 -15.31
C TYR A 205 -21.91 21.70 -14.64
N LYS A 206 -22.60 20.57 -14.41
CA LYS A 206 -23.92 20.56 -13.75
C LYS A 206 -23.86 20.93 -12.26
N ARG A 207 -22.76 20.62 -11.58
CA ARG A 207 -22.61 20.77 -10.12
C ARG A 207 -21.64 21.86 -9.69
N MET A 208 -21.19 22.72 -10.62
CA MET A 208 -20.17 23.73 -10.34
C MET A 208 -20.57 24.67 -9.19
N ASP A 209 -21.87 24.91 -9.05
CA ASP A 209 -22.45 25.82 -8.06
C ASP A 209 -22.25 25.30 -6.61
N LEU A 210 -21.95 24.00 -6.42
CA LEU A 210 -21.53 23.45 -5.13
C LEU A 210 -20.10 23.84 -4.74
N PHE A 211 -19.25 24.09 -5.72
CA PHE A 211 -17.82 24.31 -5.54
C PHE A 211 -17.43 25.79 -5.58
N ILE A 212 -18.32 26.67 -6.02
CA ILE A 212 -18.04 28.10 -6.12
C ILE A 212 -19.05 28.87 -5.28
N ASN A 213 -18.58 29.85 -4.49
CA ASN A 213 -19.47 30.71 -3.72
C ASN A 213 -20.05 31.76 -4.67
N ILE A 214 -21.39 31.80 -4.76
CA ILE A 214 -22.16 32.74 -5.61
C ILE A 214 -21.89 34.22 -5.22
N ALA A 215 -21.26 34.47 -4.07
CA ALA A 215 -20.88 35.81 -3.60
C ALA A 215 -19.68 36.43 -4.34
N ASP A 216 -18.87 35.64 -5.06
CA ASP A 216 -17.91 36.17 -6.02
C ASP A 216 -18.67 36.54 -7.31
N ASN A 217 -19.13 37.79 -7.34
CA ASN A 217 -19.87 38.37 -8.46
C ASN A 217 -19.09 38.20 -9.78
N GLU A 218 -19.82 37.78 -10.81
CA GLU A 218 -19.38 37.55 -12.21
C GLU A 218 -18.68 36.21 -12.51
N LEU A 219 -19.27 35.08 -12.11
CA LEU A 219 -18.98 33.85 -12.83
C LEU A 219 -19.60 33.92 -14.24
N THR A 220 -18.81 34.28 -15.24
CA THR A 220 -19.25 34.18 -16.63
C THR A 220 -19.58 32.72 -16.95
N TYR A 221 -20.60 32.52 -17.80
CA TYR A 221 -20.96 31.21 -18.33
C TYR A 221 -19.74 30.44 -18.90
N TYR A 222 -18.81 31.16 -19.53
CA TYR A 222 -17.55 30.63 -20.05
C TYR A 222 -16.55 30.20 -18.95
N ASN A 223 -16.51 30.88 -17.80
CA ASN A 223 -15.67 30.46 -16.67
C ASN A 223 -16.13 29.11 -16.11
N LYS A 224 -17.45 28.87 -16.01
CA LYS A 224 -18.02 27.58 -15.56
C LYS A 224 -17.59 26.44 -16.50
N MET A 225 -17.66 26.68 -17.80
CA MET A 225 -17.19 25.77 -18.85
C MET A 225 -15.68 25.50 -18.75
N GLN A 226 -14.87 26.55 -18.64
CA GLN A 226 -13.41 26.47 -18.51
C GLN A 226 -13.01 25.60 -17.31
N LEU A 227 -13.61 25.87 -16.14
CA LEU A 227 -13.35 25.12 -14.90
C LEU A 227 -13.74 23.65 -15.03
N ALA A 228 -14.88 23.34 -15.65
CA ALA A 228 -15.34 21.97 -15.83
C ALA A 228 -14.34 21.13 -16.64
N ILE A 229 -13.78 21.70 -17.72
CA ILE A 229 -12.73 21.03 -18.50
C ILE A 229 -11.44 20.92 -17.69
N ILE A 230 -10.98 21.98 -17.01
CA ILE A 230 -9.75 21.96 -16.21
C ILE A 230 -9.79 20.82 -15.17
N TYR A 231 -10.90 20.70 -14.44
CA TYR A 231 -11.07 19.64 -13.45
C TYR A 231 -11.14 18.25 -14.09
N SER A 232 -11.80 18.13 -15.25
CA SER A 232 -11.82 16.88 -16.01
C SER A 232 -10.44 16.44 -16.47
N LEU A 233 -9.63 17.36 -17.00
CA LEU A 233 -8.24 17.06 -17.35
C LEU A 233 -7.41 16.65 -16.15
N SER A 234 -7.65 17.29 -14.99
CA SER A 234 -6.97 16.92 -13.76
C SER A 234 -7.26 15.48 -13.36
N VAL A 235 -8.53 15.06 -13.45
CA VAL A 235 -8.99 13.74 -13.05
C VAL A 235 -8.57 12.67 -14.06
N CYS A 236 -8.72 12.92 -15.36
CA CYS A 236 -8.54 11.88 -16.38
C CYS A 236 -7.12 11.78 -16.93
N TYR A 237 -6.37 12.87 -16.98
CA TYR A 237 -5.06 12.95 -17.65
C TYR A 237 -3.92 13.29 -16.69
N ILE A 238 -4.03 14.40 -15.94
CA ILE A 238 -2.94 14.85 -15.05
C ILE A 238 -2.66 13.83 -13.94
N ALA A 239 -3.71 13.23 -13.36
CA ALA A 239 -3.58 12.24 -12.29
C ALA A 239 -2.74 11.01 -12.68
N LYS A 240 -2.67 10.69 -13.98
CA LYS A 240 -1.90 9.56 -14.51
C LYS A 240 -0.39 9.85 -14.60
N LEU A 241 -0.01 11.13 -14.73
CA LEU A 241 1.36 11.54 -15.04
C LEU A 241 2.24 11.69 -13.79
N GLU A 242 3.51 11.31 -13.94
CA GLU A 242 4.59 11.63 -13.00
C GLU A 242 5.02 13.11 -13.18
N ASP A 243 5.36 13.52 -14.42
CA ASP A 243 5.62 14.94 -14.76
C ASP A 243 4.33 15.66 -15.16
N ARG A 244 3.70 16.27 -14.16
CA ARG A 244 2.42 16.99 -14.32
C ARG A 244 2.61 18.40 -14.86
N ASP A 245 3.74 19.04 -14.60
CA ASP A 245 3.97 20.43 -14.97
C ASP A 245 4.26 20.58 -16.46
N SER A 246 4.97 19.64 -17.07
CA SER A 246 5.16 19.62 -18.52
C SER A 246 3.84 19.51 -19.28
N TYR A 247 2.93 18.66 -18.80
CA TYR A 247 1.60 18.55 -19.39
C TYR A 247 0.78 19.82 -19.22
N ARG A 248 0.76 20.43 -18.02
CA ARG A 248 0.05 21.70 -17.79
C ARG A 248 0.54 22.80 -18.73
N LYS A 249 1.85 22.90 -18.95
CA LYS A 249 2.47 23.84 -19.90
C LYS A 249 2.12 23.54 -21.36
N TYR A 250 1.98 22.26 -21.71
CA TYR A 250 1.57 21.85 -23.04
C TYR A 250 0.11 22.23 -23.29
N ILE A 251 -0.80 21.76 -22.43
CA ILE A 251 -2.23 21.87 -22.64
C ILE A 251 -2.75 23.29 -22.48
N SER A 252 -2.11 24.13 -21.66
CA SER A 252 -2.53 25.52 -21.45
C SER A 252 -2.50 26.36 -22.72
N LYS A 253 -1.71 25.97 -23.74
CA LYS A 253 -1.60 26.69 -25.02
C LYS A 253 -2.87 26.59 -25.87
N PHE A 254 -3.68 25.56 -25.65
CA PHE A 254 -4.90 25.30 -26.43
C PHE A 254 -6.14 25.97 -25.83
N PHE A 255 -6.02 26.53 -24.62
CA PHE A 255 -7.02 27.40 -24.03
C PHE A 255 -6.89 28.81 -24.64
N THR A 256 -7.75 29.12 -25.60
CA THR A 256 -7.71 30.35 -26.40
C THR A 256 -9.04 31.11 -26.38
N GLY A 257 -9.04 32.35 -26.86
CA GLY A 257 -10.24 33.19 -26.96
C GLY A 257 -10.91 33.43 -25.61
N HIS A 258 -12.22 33.17 -25.52
CA HIS A 258 -13.00 33.32 -24.27
C HIS A 258 -12.58 32.38 -23.14
N PHE A 259 -11.74 31.38 -23.43
CA PHE A 259 -11.23 30.42 -22.45
C PHE A 259 -9.75 30.61 -22.14
N GLN A 260 -9.16 31.73 -22.56
CA GLN A 260 -7.74 32.00 -22.34
C GLN A 260 -7.36 31.99 -20.85
N LEU A 261 -6.21 31.38 -20.55
CA LEU A 261 -5.64 31.34 -19.20
C LEU A 261 -4.62 32.48 -19.07
N ILE A 262 -4.78 33.34 -18.05
CA ILE A 262 -3.91 34.49 -17.80
C ILE A 262 -2.55 34.01 -17.31
N ASN A 263 -2.53 33.05 -16.37
CA ASN A 263 -1.30 32.49 -15.79
C ASN A 263 -0.94 31.12 -16.39
N GLY A 264 -1.55 30.75 -17.52
CA GLY A 264 -1.29 29.51 -18.24
C GLY A 264 -1.34 28.26 -17.35
N ALA A 265 -0.23 27.51 -17.31
CA ALA A 265 -0.09 26.28 -16.54
C ALA A 265 -0.30 26.45 -15.03
N GLN A 266 0.13 27.58 -14.47
CA GLN A 266 0.01 27.84 -13.02
C GLN A 266 -1.45 28.01 -12.63
N GLU A 267 -2.26 28.66 -13.48
CA GLU A 267 -3.69 28.83 -13.26
C GLU A 267 -4.43 27.49 -13.16
N ILE A 268 -4.06 26.53 -14.03
CA ILE A 268 -4.60 25.16 -13.99
C ILE A 268 -4.26 24.50 -12.64
N LYS A 269 -3.00 24.61 -12.21
CA LYS A 269 -2.54 24.05 -10.93
C LYS A 269 -3.30 24.66 -9.75
N ASP A 270 -3.37 25.98 -9.68
CA ASP A 270 -3.98 26.71 -8.57
C ASP A 270 -5.49 26.43 -8.46
N LYS A 271 -6.21 26.42 -9.58
CA LYS A 271 -7.65 26.09 -9.63
C LYS A 271 -7.92 24.68 -9.11
N VAL A 272 -7.13 23.70 -9.55
CA VAL A 272 -7.26 22.30 -9.12
C VAL A 272 -6.95 22.14 -7.63
N VAL A 273 -5.82 22.69 -7.16
CA VAL A 273 -5.40 22.60 -5.75
C VAL A 273 -6.42 23.29 -4.84
N SER A 274 -6.98 24.42 -5.26
CA SER A 274 -8.03 25.13 -4.54
C SER A 274 -9.28 24.26 -4.37
N LEU A 275 -9.74 23.59 -5.43
CA LEU A 275 -10.87 22.66 -5.36
C LEU A 275 -10.60 21.48 -4.42
N GLN A 276 -9.42 20.87 -4.54
CA GLN A 276 -9.02 19.74 -3.69
C GLN A 276 -9.01 20.14 -2.21
N LYS A 277 -8.41 21.29 -1.88
CA LYS A 277 -8.41 21.85 -0.52
C LYS A 277 -9.83 22.16 -0.03
N LYS A 278 -10.70 22.71 -0.89
CA LYS A 278 -12.10 22.98 -0.53
C LYS A 278 -12.85 21.73 -0.10
N ILE A 279 -12.66 20.61 -0.82
CA ILE A 279 -13.28 19.32 -0.45
C ILE A 279 -12.69 18.78 0.86
N LEU A 280 -11.37 18.88 1.06
CA LEU A 280 -10.75 18.39 2.29
C LEU A 280 -11.11 19.25 3.52
N ASN A 281 -11.26 20.56 3.36
CA ASN A 281 -11.63 21.47 4.46
C ASN A 281 -13.04 21.22 5.03
N GLU A 282 -13.92 20.59 4.24
CA GLU A 282 -15.24 20.13 4.69
C GLU A 282 -15.16 18.89 5.60
N ILE A 283 -13.99 18.25 5.70
CA ILE A 283 -13.76 17.05 6.50
C ILE A 283 -13.09 17.43 7.82
N LYS A 284 -13.70 17.04 8.94
CA LYS A 284 -13.06 17.17 10.26
C LYS A 284 -12.03 16.06 10.44
N LEU A 285 -10.76 16.36 10.14
CA LEU A 285 -9.63 15.47 10.39
C LEU A 285 -9.25 15.44 11.87
N GLU A 286 -8.62 14.35 12.30
CA GLU A 286 -8.01 14.28 13.63
C GLU A 286 -6.70 15.07 13.68
N ASP A 287 -6.37 15.60 14.87
CA ASP A 287 -5.18 16.42 15.13
C ASP A 287 -3.84 15.75 14.73
N ASN A 288 -3.81 14.42 14.57
CA ASN A 288 -2.60 13.67 14.28
C ASN A 288 -2.38 13.42 12.77
N ILE A 289 -3.29 13.90 11.92
CA ILE A 289 -3.29 13.71 10.46
C ILE A 289 -2.89 15.02 9.77
N ALA A 290 -1.85 14.97 8.95
CA ALA A 290 -1.44 16.10 8.15
C ALA A 290 -2.27 16.22 6.86
N GLN A 291 -2.69 17.45 6.56
CA GLN A 291 -3.31 17.82 5.29
C GLN A 291 -2.24 18.03 4.21
N ASN A 292 -1.61 16.94 3.75
CA ASN A 292 -0.66 17.02 2.64
C ASN A 292 -1.35 16.92 1.27
N GLU A 293 -0.66 17.34 0.21
CA GLU A 293 -1.16 17.29 -1.16
C GLU A 293 -1.56 15.86 -1.57
N ALA A 294 -0.80 14.86 -1.11
CA ALA A 294 -1.11 13.46 -1.32
C ALA A 294 -2.52 13.09 -0.83
N LEU A 295 -2.84 13.43 0.42
CA LEU A 295 -4.15 13.18 1.02
C LEU A 295 -5.26 13.98 0.31
N CYS A 296 -5.03 15.27 0.06
CA CYS A 296 -5.98 16.15 -0.64
C CYS A 296 -6.45 15.53 -1.96
N GLU A 297 -5.50 15.15 -2.81
CA GLU A 297 -5.83 14.63 -4.14
C GLU A 297 -6.29 13.17 -4.09
N ASN A 298 -5.81 12.33 -3.17
CA ASN A 298 -6.38 10.98 -2.99
C ASN A 298 -7.87 11.08 -2.63
N VAL A 299 -8.23 11.96 -1.68
CA VAL A 299 -9.61 12.18 -1.27
C VAL A 299 -10.44 12.72 -2.43
N PHE A 300 -9.94 13.75 -3.12
CA PHE A 300 -10.59 14.31 -4.29
C PHE A 300 -10.87 13.25 -5.37
N MET A 301 -9.85 12.51 -5.78
CA MET A 301 -9.97 11.51 -6.84
C MET A 301 -10.96 10.40 -6.46
N MET A 302 -10.87 9.88 -5.23
CA MET A 302 -11.80 8.86 -4.75
C MET A 302 -13.24 9.37 -4.69
N VAL A 303 -13.49 10.59 -4.19
CA VAL A 303 -14.86 11.17 -4.15
C VAL A 303 -15.46 11.28 -5.55
N ILE A 304 -14.72 11.87 -6.51
CA ILE A 304 -15.23 12.06 -7.88
C ILE A 304 -15.44 10.72 -8.59
N CYS A 305 -14.49 9.78 -8.44
CA CYS A 305 -14.59 8.47 -9.08
C CYS A 305 -15.73 7.62 -8.49
N ILE A 306 -15.99 7.70 -7.18
CA ILE A 306 -17.13 7.04 -6.54
C ILE A 306 -18.45 7.63 -7.05
N GLU A 307 -18.59 8.96 -7.07
CA GLU A 307 -19.80 9.65 -7.55
C GLU A 307 -20.18 9.22 -8.97
N LEU A 308 -19.17 9.08 -9.83
CA LEU A 308 -19.32 8.74 -11.24
C LEU A 308 -19.26 7.24 -11.56
N ARG A 309 -18.99 6.38 -10.55
CA ARG A 309 -18.71 4.95 -10.75
C ARG A 309 -17.65 4.71 -11.83
N ILE A 310 -16.60 5.53 -11.81
CA ILE A 310 -15.39 5.35 -12.62
C ILE A 310 -14.42 4.51 -11.78
N PRO A 311 -13.93 3.36 -12.27
CA PRO A 311 -12.93 2.59 -11.56
C PRO A 311 -11.67 3.41 -11.31
N LEU A 312 -11.19 3.47 -10.06
CA LEU A 312 -9.99 4.21 -9.69
C LEU A 312 -8.92 3.26 -9.18
N PHE A 313 -7.71 3.34 -9.73
CA PHE A 313 -6.52 2.68 -9.21
C PHE A 313 -5.59 3.71 -8.58
N VAL A 314 -5.41 3.65 -7.26
CA VAL A 314 -4.50 4.53 -6.52
C VAL A 314 -3.19 3.78 -6.31
N VAL A 315 -2.17 4.18 -7.06
CA VAL A 315 -0.83 3.60 -7.04
C VAL A 315 0.13 4.59 -6.41
N GLY A 316 0.87 4.14 -5.40
CA GLY A 316 1.90 4.98 -4.79
C GLY A 316 2.66 4.27 -3.69
N LYS A 317 3.78 4.84 -3.24
CA LYS A 317 4.62 4.24 -2.21
C LYS A 317 3.93 4.07 -0.85
N PRO A 318 4.39 3.15 0.02
CA PRO A 318 3.88 3.02 1.38
C PRO A 318 3.98 4.37 2.13
N GLY A 319 2.89 4.77 2.80
CA GLY A 319 2.83 6.05 3.50
C GLY A 319 2.30 7.23 2.66
N SER A 320 1.92 7.03 1.40
CA SER A 320 1.28 8.07 0.56
C SER A 320 -0.22 8.34 0.87
N SER A 321 -0.65 8.15 2.13
CA SER A 321 -2.00 8.45 2.62
C SER A 321 -3.19 7.75 1.90
N LYS A 322 -2.96 6.62 1.21
CA LYS A 322 -4.00 5.91 0.42
C LYS A 322 -5.10 5.28 1.30
N SER A 323 -4.72 4.39 2.21
CA SER A 323 -5.66 3.71 3.12
C SER A 323 -6.31 4.67 4.11
N LEU A 324 -5.63 5.78 4.42
CA LEU A 324 -6.17 6.87 5.23
C LEU A 324 -7.31 7.59 4.48
N ALA A 325 -7.10 7.95 3.20
CA ALA A 325 -8.13 8.56 2.36
C ALA A 325 -9.39 7.68 2.26
N LYS A 326 -9.22 6.37 2.07
CA LYS A 326 -10.31 5.38 2.09
C LYS A 326 -11.15 5.47 3.37
N SER A 327 -10.50 5.46 4.53
CA SER A 327 -11.19 5.51 5.84
C SER A 327 -11.95 6.82 6.03
N ILE A 328 -11.33 7.94 5.66
CA ILE A 328 -11.96 9.27 5.71
C ILE A 328 -13.22 9.33 4.85
N ILE A 329 -13.17 8.80 3.63
CA ILE A 329 -14.30 8.83 2.70
C ILE A 329 -15.45 7.96 3.19
N GLN A 330 -15.15 6.79 3.75
CA GLN A 330 -16.15 5.92 4.38
C GLN A 330 -16.93 6.63 5.49
N ASP A 331 -16.25 7.48 6.27
CA ASP A 331 -16.87 8.24 7.35
C ASP A 331 -17.60 9.51 6.86
N CYS A 332 -17.17 10.09 5.74
CA CYS A 332 -17.67 11.39 5.26
C CYS A 332 -18.83 11.28 4.25
N MET A 333 -18.78 10.33 3.32
CA MET A 333 -19.80 10.14 2.28
C MET A 333 -21.03 9.37 2.79
N GLN A 334 -21.70 9.92 3.81
CA GLN A 334 -22.90 9.34 4.43
C GLN A 334 -24.20 9.90 3.84
N GLY A 335 -24.13 10.61 2.71
CA GLY A 335 -25.26 11.33 2.10
C GLY A 335 -25.88 12.33 3.08
N ASN A 336 -27.21 12.29 3.23
CA ASN A 336 -27.95 13.19 4.12
C ASN A 336 -27.50 13.15 5.59
N MET A 337 -26.90 12.02 6.02
CA MET A 337 -26.38 11.85 7.39
C MET A 337 -24.99 12.46 7.58
N SER A 338 -24.35 12.95 6.52
CA SER A 338 -23.03 13.59 6.62
C SER A 338 -23.08 14.87 7.45
N LYS A 339 -21.97 15.18 8.14
CA LYS A 339 -21.83 16.41 8.94
C LYS A 339 -21.59 17.63 8.06
N SER A 340 -20.91 17.45 6.93
CA SER A 340 -20.59 18.54 5.99
C SER A 340 -21.77 18.89 5.11
N ARG A 341 -21.90 20.19 4.77
CA ARG A 341 -22.91 20.66 3.81
C ARG A 341 -22.63 20.17 2.40
N LEU A 342 -21.36 20.10 2.01
CA LEU A 342 -20.96 19.61 0.68
C LEU A 342 -21.30 18.12 0.52
N PHE A 343 -20.88 17.29 1.48
CA PHE A 343 -21.06 15.83 1.41
C PHE A 343 -22.52 15.37 1.54
N LYS A 344 -23.43 16.21 2.02
CA LYS A 344 -24.88 15.96 1.95
C LYS A 344 -25.43 15.93 0.52
N ASN A 345 -24.78 16.62 -0.41
CA ASN A 345 -25.14 16.62 -1.83
C ASN A 345 -24.48 15.48 -2.62
N PHE A 346 -23.68 14.64 -1.95
CA PHE A 346 -23.06 13.46 -2.53
C PHE A 346 -23.81 12.19 -2.10
N LYS A 347 -23.54 11.11 -2.80
CA LYS A 347 -24.12 9.79 -2.56
C LYS A 347 -23.70 9.28 -1.19
N GLN A 348 -24.63 8.59 -0.54
CA GLN A 348 -24.31 7.72 0.58
C GLN A 348 -23.58 6.48 0.04
N ILE A 349 -22.46 6.13 0.67
CA ILE A 349 -21.66 5.00 0.24
C ILE A 349 -21.78 3.81 1.18
N PHE A 350 -21.68 2.61 0.62
CA PHE A 350 -21.39 1.39 1.36
C PHE A 350 -20.12 0.76 0.80
N MET A 351 -19.09 0.67 1.63
CA MET A 351 -17.78 0.18 1.21
C MET A 351 -17.56 -1.25 1.69
N SER A 352 -17.31 -2.18 0.76
CA SER A 352 -16.83 -3.53 1.07
C SER A 352 -15.38 -3.67 0.61
N SER A 353 -14.50 -4.14 1.50
CA SER A 353 -13.07 -4.24 1.24
C SER A 353 -12.62 -5.69 1.16
N TYR A 354 -11.80 -6.01 0.16
CA TYR A 354 -11.12 -7.28 0.01
C TYR A 354 -9.62 -7.04 -0.06
N GLN A 355 -8.85 -7.71 0.78
CA GLN A 355 -7.40 -7.60 0.79
C GLN A 355 -6.80 -8.65 -0.14
N CYS A 356 -6.08 -8.18 -1.15
CA CYS A 356 -5.39 -9.02 -2.10
C CYS A 356 -4.09 -9.57 -1.52
N SER A 357 -3.82 -10.83 -1.83
CA SER A 357 -2.65 -11.59 -1.44
C SER A 357 -2.19 -12.47 -2.61
N PRO A 358 -0.95 -13.01 -2.59
CA PRO A 358 -0.51 -13.96 -3.62
C PRO A 358 -1.36 -15.24 -3.71
N LEU A 359 -2.17 -15.54 -2.69
CA LEU A 359 -3.08 -16.69 -2.63
C LEU A 359 -4.52 -16.35 -3.06
N SER A 360 -4.78 -15.09 -3.43
CA SER A 360 -6.12 -14.63 -3.80
C SER A 360 -6.69 -15.36 -5.02
N THR A 361 -8.00 -15.58 -5.00
CA THR A 361 -8.77 -16.25 -6.06
C THR A 361 -9.74 -15.30 -6.74
N ALA A 362 -10.12 -15.61 -7.99
CA ALA A 362 -11.14 -14.86 -8.70
C ALA A 362 -12.49 -14.87 -7.97
N ASP A 363 -12.87 -16.01 -7.39
CA ASP A 363 -14.13 -16.16 -6.64
C ASP A 363 -14.24 -15.20 -5.46
N GLY A 364 -13.14 -14.94 -4.74
CA GLY A 364 -13.12 -13.98 -3.63
C GLY A 364 -13.47 -12.56 -4.09
N ILE A 365 -12.92 -12.14 -5.23
CA ILE A 365 -13.19 -10.84 -5.85
C ILE A 365 -14.64 -10.80 -6.33
N ILE A 366 -15.08 -11.82 -7.09
CA ILE A 366 -16.45 -11.90 -7.64
C ILE A 366 -17.50 -11.86 -6.50
N ASN A 367 -17.28 -12.61 -5.42
CA ASN A 367 -18.19 -12.61 -4.28
C ASN A 367 -18.29 -11.25 -3.59
N THR A 368 -17.18 -10.49 -3.54
CA THR A 368 -17.16 -9.13 -3.00
C THR A 368 -18.01 -8.18 -3.86
N PHE A 369 -17.88 -8.27 -5.19
CA PHE A 369 -18.74 -7.52 -6.12
C PHE A 369 -20.22 -7.92 -5.98
N LYS A 370 -20.52 -9.21 -5.92
CA LYS A 370 -21.89 -9.73 -5.72
C LYS A 370 -22.49 -9.22 -4.41
N GLN A 371 -21.72 -9.16 -3.32
CA GLN A 371 -22.17 -8.60 -2.05
C GLN A 371 -22.54 -7.11 -2.20
N CYS A 372 -21.69 -6.32 -2.86
CA CYS A 372 -21.94 -4.90 -3.11
C CYS A 372 -23.16 -4.66 -4.02
N SER A 373 -23.32 -5.48 -5.07
CA SER A 373 -24.48 -5.44 -5.97
C SER A 373 -25.77 -5.71 -5.19
N ARG A 374 -25.82 -6.79 -4.40
CA ARG A 374 -26.99 -7.13 -3.57
C ARG A 374 -27.35 -6.04 -2.57
N PHE A 375 -26.36 -5.32 -2.04
CA PHE A 375 -26.62 -4.21 -1.12
C PHE A 375 -27.09 -2.93 -1.82
N GLN A 376 -26.85 -2.83 -3.13
CA GLN A 376 -27.27 -1.73 -3.99
C GLN A 376 -28.67 -1.98 -4.60
N GLU A 377 -29.08 -3.25 -4.75
CA GLU A 377 -30.42 -3.63 -5.20
C GLU A 377 -31.52 -2.99 -4.34
N GLY A 378 -32.55 -2.44 -5.02
CA GLY A 378 -33.69 -1.80 -4.37
C GLY A 378 -33.43 -0.39 -3.81
N LYS A 379 -32.24 0.19 -3.99
CA LYS A 379 -31.91 1.57 -3.58
C LYS A 379 -31.87 2.53 -4.76
N ASP A 380 -32.06 3.81 -4.47
CA ASP A 380 -31.90 4.89 -5.46
C ASP A 380 -30.42 5.11 -5.79
N LEU A 381 -30.05 4.90 -7.06
CA LEU A 381 -28.68 4.98 -7.56
C LEU A 381 -28.16 6.42 -7.71
N GLU A 382 -29.04 7.42 -7.63
CA GLU A 382 -28.65 8.84 -7.62
C GLU A 382 -28.20 9.30 -6.22
N THR A 383 -28.74 8.69 -5.16
CA THR A 383 -28.44 9.04 -3.76
C THR A 383 -27.58 7.99 -3.05
N PHE A 384 -27.44 6.78 -3.59
CA PHE A 384 -26.69 5.68 -2.98
C PHE A 384 -25.74 5.00 -3.97
N THR A 385 -24.57 4.56 -3.48
CA THR A 385 -23.66 3.69 -4.25
C THR A 385 -22.89 2.72 -3.36
N SER A 386 -22.80 1.46 -3.80
CA SER A 386 -21.87 0.49 -3.22
C SER A 386 -20.49 0.66 -3.85
N VAL A 387 -19.45 0.49 -3.05
CA VAL A 387 -18.04 0.63 -3.43
C VAL A 387 -17.29 -0.65 -3.07
N VAL A 388 -16.69 -1.30 -4.06
CA VAL A 388 -15.71 -2.38 -3.84
C VAL A 388 -14.33 -1.76 -3.71
N VAL A 389 -13.61 -2.12 -2.65
CA VAL A 389 -12.22 -1.72 -2.45
C VAL A 389 -11.32 -2.95 -2.44
N LEU A 390 -10.38 -3.02 -3.37
CA LEU A 390 -9.32 -4.02 -3.32
C LEU A 390 -8.06 -3.37 -2.74
N ASP A 391 -7.66 -3.81 -1.55
CA ASP A 391 -6.42 -3.36 -0.91
C ASP A 391 -5.24 -4.24 -1.37
N GLU A 392 -4.08 -3.64 -1.61
CA GLU A 392 -2.86 -4.34 -2.06
C GLU A 392 -3.03 -5.11 -3.38
N VAL A 393 -3.75 -4.54 -4.35
CA VAL A 393 -4.10 -5.20 -5.62
C VAL A 393 -2.88 -5.78 -6.34
N GLY A 394 -1.73 -5.11 -6.30
CA GLY A 394 -0.52 -5.61 -6.94
C GLY A 394 -0.04 -6.98 -6.43
N LEU A 395 -0.31 -7.37 -5.18
CA LEU A 395 0.03 -8.71 -4.69
C LEU A 395 -0.75 -9.83 -5.40
N ALA A 396 -1.97 -9.53 -5.84
CA ALA A 396 -2.79 -10.49 -6.59
C ALA A 396 -2.35 -10.61 -8.06
N GLU A 397 -1.51 -9.70 -8.57
CA GLU A 397 -0.91 -9.85 -9.90
C GLU A 397 0.12 -10.99 -9.91
N ASP A 398 0.84 -11.19 -8.81
CA ASP A 398 1.81 -12.28 -8.66
C ASP A 398 1.18 -13.66 -8.43
N SER A 399 -0.15 -13.73 -8.24
CA SER A 399 -0.84 -14.99 -8.04
C SER A 399 -0.79 -15.86 -9.32
N PRO A 400 -0.46 -17.16 -9.22
CA PRO A 400 -0.52 -18.09 -10.35
C PRO A 400 -1.97 -18.33 -10.83
N ARG A 401 -2.97 -17.94 -10.03
CA ARG A 401 -4.40 -18.09 -10.37
C ARG A 401 -4.95 -16.91 -11.19
N MET A 402 -4.14 -15.88 -11.47
CA MET A 402 -4.52 -14.67 -12.21
C MET A 402 -5.91 -14.07 -11.82
N PRO A 403 -6.18 -13.86 -10.52
CA PRO A 403 -7.51 -13.49 -10.04
C PRO A 403 -8.01 -12.13 -10.57
N LEU A 404 -7.10 -11.20 -10.86
CA LEU A 404 -7.43 -9.84 -11.30
C LEU A 404 -8.04 -9.77 -12.70
N LYS A 405 -7.93 -10.82 -13.51
CA LYS A 405 -8.57 -10.87 -14.83
C LYS A 405 -10.11 -10.91 -14.74
N ALA A 406 -10.66 -11.39 -13.63
CA ALA A 406 -12.09 -11.32 -13.35
C ALA A 406 -12.61 -9.87 -13.25
N LEU A 407 -11.73 -8.89 -13.03
CA LEU A 407 -12.11 -7.47 -12.96
C LEU A 407 -12.59 -6.92 -14.31
N HIS A 408 -12.21 -7.50 -15.45
CA HIS A 408 -12.56 -6.92 -16.75
C HIS A 408 -14.08 -6.75 -16.94
N PRO A 409 -14.91 -7.83 -16.85
CA PRO A 409 -16.36 -7.68 -16.95
C PRO A 409 -16.94 -6.92 -15.75
N LEU A 410 -16.44 -7.19 -14.53
CA LEU A 410 -16.92 -6.56 -13.30
C LEU A 410 -16.80 -5.02 -13.30
N LEU A 411 -15.79 -4.47 -13.97
CA LEU A 411 -15.59 -3.02 -14.09
C LEU A 411 -16.37 -2.38 -15.26
N GLU A 412 -16.74 -3.16 -16.28
CA GLU A 412 -17.46 -2.66 -17.46
C GLU A 412 -18.98 -2.69 -17.24
N ASP A 413 -19.55 -3.86 -16.99
CA ASP A 413 -21.00 -4.06 -16.86
C ASP A 413 -21.45 -4.48 -15.44
N GLY A 414 -20.50 -4.76 -14.53
CA GLY A 414 -20.79 -5.14 -13.16
C GLY A 414 -21.14 -6.63 -12.99
N THR A 415 -21.01 -7.42 -14.04
CA THR A 415 -21.30 -8.86 -14.04
C THR A 415 -20.01 -9.68 -14.00
N ASP A 416 -20.13 -10.97 -13.64
CA ASP A 416 -19.03 -11.92 -13.77
C ASP A 416 -18.90 -12.47 -15.21
N GLY A 417 -19.60 -11.87 -16.17
CA GLY A 417 -19.62 -12.28 -17.57
C GLY A 417 -20.42 -13.55 -17.84
N SER A 418 -20.97 -14.22 -16.81
CA SER A 418 -21.70 -15.49 -16.93
C SER A 418 -23.20 -15.31 -17.19
N GLU A 419 -23.76 -14.17 -16.81
CA GLU A 419 -25.20 -13.87 -16.88
C GLU A 419 -25.64 -13.48 -18.30
N GLU A 420 -26.78 -14.01 -18.76
CA GLU A 420 -27.39 -13.60 -20.01
C GLU A 420 -27.83 -12.13 -19.92
N LEU A 421 -27.51 -11.33 -20.94
CA LEU A 421 -27.95 -9.93 -21.11
C LEU A 421 -29.47 -9.79 -21.35
N THR A 422 -30.28 -10.79 -20.96
CA THR A 422 -31.71 -10.91 -21.24
C THR A 422 -32.61 -10.20 -20.22
N LEU A 423 -32.06 -9.45 -19.26
CA LEU A 423 -32.83 -8.80 -18.19
C LEU A 423 -32.82 -7.26 -18.28
N ASP A 424 -33.96 -6.66 -17.94
CA ASP A 424 -34.28 -5.23 -17.97
C ASP A 424 -33.08 -4.32 -17.67
N SER A 425 -32.93 -3.27 -18.47
CA SER A 425 -31.83 -2.27 -18.38
C SER A 425 -31.73 -1.57 -17.01
N SER A 426 -32.75 -1.67 -16.15
CA SER A 426 -32.73 -1.24 -14.75
C SER A 426 -31.93 -2.18 -13.84
N SER A 427 -32.01 -3.49 -14.04
CA SER A 427 -31.32 -4.52 -13.25
C SER A 427 -29.80 -4.53 -13.49
N LEU A 428 -29.37 -4.24 -14.72
CA LEU A 428 -27.96 -4.07 -15.09
C LEU A 428 -27.33 -2.84 -14.43
N LYS A 429 -28.09 -1.74 -14.26
CA LYS A 429 -27.60 -0.54 -13.57
C LYS A 429 -27.33 -0.77 -12.09
N SER A 430 -28.13 -1.59 -11.41
CA SER A 430 -27.89 -1.94 -10.01
C SER A 430 -26.64 -2.80 -9.80
N LYS A 431 -26.22 -3.57 -10.82
CA LYS A 431 -25.02 -4.42 -10.76
C LYS A 431 -23.72 -3.63 -10.88
N ARG A 432 -23.74 -2.48 -11.55
CA ARG A 432 -22.56 -1.61 -11.66
C ARG A 432 -22.28 -0.91 -10.33
N VAL A 433 -21.24 -1.36 -9.64
CA VAL A 433 -20.73 -0.81 -8.38
C VAL A 433 -19.54 0.13 -8.64
N ALA A 434 -19.28 1.06 -7.72
CA ALA A 434 -18.04 1.84 -7.76
C ALA A 434 -16.85 0.97 -7.34
N PHE A 435 -15.65 1.29 -7.80
CA PHE A 435 -14.45 0.49 -7.56
C PHE A 435 -13.24 1.34 -7.23
N ILE A 436 -12.48 0.92 -6.21
CA ILE A 436 -11.19 1.50 -5.85
C ILE A 436 -10.17 0.37 -5.66
N GLY A 437 -9.12 0.35 -6.46
CA GLY A 437 -7.95 -0.50 -6.27
C GLY A 437 -6.83 0.28 -5.61
N ILE A 438 -6.39 -0.10 -4.42
CA ILE A 438 -5.23 0.49 -3.75
C ILE A 438 -4.05 -0.44 -3.95
N SER A 439 -2.95 0.10 -4.46
CA SER A 439 -1.73 -0.68 -4.69
C SER A 439 -0.50 0.11 -4.32
N ASN A 440 0.54 -0.58 -3.84
CA ASN A 440 1.87 -0.01 -3.76
C ASN A 440 2.65 -0.15 -5.09
N TRP A 441 2.10 -0.88 -6.05
CA TRP A 441 2.73 -1.25 -7.32
C TRP A 441 1.87 -0.88 -8.51
N SER A 442 2.49 -0.59 -9.66
CA SER A 442 1.76 -0.43 -10.90
C SER A 442 1.15 -1.77 -11.34
N LEU A 443 0.03 -1.67 -12.06
CA LEU A 443 -0.74 -2.81 -12.55
C LEU A 443 -0.57 -2.93 -14.06
N ASP A 444 -1.00 -4.05 -14.62
CA ASP A 444 -1.03 -4.27 -16.07
C ASP A 444 -1.88 -3.20 -16.82
N PRO A 445 -1.36 -2.57 -17.89
CA PRO A 445 -2.08 -1.59 -18.71
C PRO A 445 -3.47 -2.04 -19.20
N ALA A 446 -3.67 -3.33 -19.50
CA ALA A 446 -4.98 -3.84 -19.91
C ALA A 446 -6.04 -3.66 -18.82
N LYS A 447 -5.64 -3.77 -17.54
CA LYS A 447 -6.52 -3.54 -16.39
C LYS A 447 -6.69 -2.05 -16.13
N MET A 448 -5.63 -1.26 -16.34
CA MET A 448 -5.63 0.18 -16.10
C MET A 448 -6.46 0.95 -17.12
N ASN A 449 -6.55 0.51 -18.39
CA ASN A 449 -7.38 1.15 -19.41
C ASN A 449 -8.87 1.18 -19.04
N ARG A 450 -9.32 0.27 -18.16
CA ARG A 450 -10.71 0.18 -17.67
C ARG A 450 -11.01 1.17 -16.54
N GLY A 451 -10.00 1.84 -15.97
CA GLY A 451 -10.15 2.85 -14.94
C GLY A 451 -9.29 4.11 -15.14
N ILE A 452 -9.29 4.95 -14.11
CA ILE A 452 -8.33 6.05 -13.96
C ILE A 452 -7.21 5.56 -13.04
N MET A 453 -5.97 5.84 -13.42
CA MET A 453 -4.81 5.61 -12.57
C MET A 453 -4.41 6.94 -11.92
N LEU A 454 -4.35 6.95 -10.59
CA LEU A 454 -3.70 8.00 -9.82
C LEU A 454 -2.31 7.50 -9.46
N TYR A 455 -1.28 8.06 -10.11
CA TYR A 455 0.11 7.75 -9.81
C TYR A 455 0.70 8.75 -8.83
N ARG A 456 1.41 8.24 -7.82
CA ARG A 456 2.15 9.02 -6.82
C ARG A 456 3.62 8.63 -6.80
N GLY A 457 4.45 9.56 -7.27
CA GLY A 457 5.89 9.50 -7.13
C GLY A 457 6.38 9.71 -5.68
N GLN A 458 7.69 9.82 -5.52
CA GLN A 458 8.28 10.28 -4.27
C GLN A 458 7.99 11.77 -4.08
N PRO A 459 7.64 12.20 -2.86
CA PRO A 459 7.48 13.61 -2.58
C PRO A 459 8.83 14.31 -2.68
N ASP A 460 8.84 15.49 -3.27
CA ASP A 460 10.03 16.33 -3.34
C ASP A 460 10.31 17.05 -2.00
N LEU A 461 11.38 17.84 -1.98
CA LEU A 461 11.77 18.60 -0.79
C LEU A 461 10.65 19.55 -0.34
N ASP A 462 10.01 20.24 -1.27
CA ASP A 462 8.99 21.26 -0.97
C ASP A 462 7.72 20.61 -0.43
N GLU A 463 7.27 19.50 -1.03
CA GLU A 463 6.14 18.69 -0.57
C GLU A 463 6.38 18.12 0.84
N LEU A 464 7.60 17.65 1.13
CA LEU A 464 7.96 17.09 2.44
C LEU A 464 8.05 18.18 3.52
N VAL A 465 8.62 19.34 3.20
CA VAL A 465 8.67 20.48 4.12
C VAL A 465 7.25 20.96 4.43
N GLU A 466 6.39 21.05 3.41
CA GLU A 466 4.99 21.42 3.61
C GLU A 466 4.23 20.36 4.41
N THR A 467 4.51 19.08 4.20
CA THR A 467 3.99 18.00 5.05
C THR A 467 4.45 18.17 6.50
N ALA A 468 5.72 18.52 6.73
CA ALA A 468 6.26 18.74 8.07
C ALA A 468 5.57 19.91 8.79
N ARG A 469 5.32 21.00 8.07
CA ARG A 469 4.54 22.14 8.57
C ARG A 469 3.13 21.73 8.95
N ASN A 470 2.44 20.99 8.08
CA ASN A 470 1.06 20.56 8.30
C ASN A 470 0.91 19.56 9.48
N ILE A 471 1.91 18.68 9.73
CA ILE A 471 1.90 17.81 10.92
C ILE A 471 1.91 18.63 12.22
N CYS A 472 2.62 19.76 12.24
CA CYS A 472 2.89 20.54 13.44
C CYS A 472 2.02 21.80 13.58
N PHE A 473 1.05 22.02 12.68
CA PHE A 473 0.31 23.28 12.59
C PHE A 473 -0.66 23.53 13.75
N ASN A 474 -1.12 22.49 14.43
CA ASN A 474 -2.17 22.59 15.45
C ASN A 474 -1.78 23.46 16.66
N ASP A 475 -0.49 23.55 16.98
CA ASP A 475 0.02 24.43 18.04
C ASP A 475 0.90 25.53 17.41
N LYS A 476 0.28 26.68 17.10
CA LYS A 476 0.94 27.79 16.42
C LYS A 476 2.16 28.33 17.19
N TYR A 477 2.13 28.25 18.53
CA TYR A 477 3.23 28.70 19.37
C TYR A 477 4.45 27.79 19.21
N VAL A 478 4.24 26.47 19.32
CA VAL A 478 5.32 25.50 19.10
C VAL A 478 5.78 25.45 17.65
N PHE A 479 4.85 25.60 16.70
CA PHE A 479 5.17 25.69 15.28
C PHE A 479 6.22 26.78 15.00
N GLY A 480 6.04 27.99 15.55
CA GLY A 480 6.97 29.09 15.36
C GLY A 480 8.39 28.77 15.87
N MET A 481 8.51 27.94 16.91
CA MET A 481 9.81 27.55 17.48
C MET A 481 10.55 26.52 16.63
N ILE A 482 9.84 25.58 16.00
CA ILE A 482 10.46 24.50 15.21
C ILE A 482 10.47 24.77 13.71
N ALA A 483 9.89 25.89 13.25
CA ALA A 483 9.76 26.21 11.83
C ALA A 483 11.10 26.19 11.08
N SER A 484 12.18 26.64 11.72
CA SER A 484 13.53 26.64 11.15
C SER A 484 14.14 25.23 11.01
N LEU A 485 13.59 24.21 11.69
CA LEU A 485 14.09 22.84 11.65
C LEU A 485 13.47 22.00 10.53
N PHE A 486 12.32 22.41 9.96
CA PHE A 486 11.63 21.59 8.96
C PHE A 486 12.46 21.33 7.71
N GLU A 487 13.08 22.35 7.14
CA GLU A 487 13.93 22.20 5.95
C GLU A 487 15.21 21.39 6.25
N PRO A 488 16.00 21.68 7.31
CA PRO A 488 17.12 20.85 7.76
C PRO A 488 16.80 19.38 7.96
N LEU A 489 15.73 19.07 8.70
CA LEU A 489 15.33 17.67 8.97
C LEU A 489 14.86 16.97 7.70
N THR A 490 14.21 17.70 6.78
CA THR A 490 13.79 17.13 5.49
C THR A 490 15.00 16.81 4.62
N LYS A 491 15.98 17.71 4.54
CA LYS A 491 17.26 17.46 3.84
C LYS A 491 17.99 16.26 4.42
N GLY A 492 18.08 16.14 5.75
CA GLY A 492 18.68 14.98 6.41
C GLY A 492 17.97 13.67 6.08
N TYR A 493 16.63 13.67 6.03
CA TYR A 493 15.87 12.50 5.59
C TYR A 493 16.15 12.12 4.13
N LEU A 494 16.15 13.09 3.20
CA LEU A 494 16.44 12.83 1.79
C LEU A 494 17.85 12.26 1.60
N GLU A 495 18.84 12.80 2.32
CA GLU A 495 20.22 12.30 2.25
C GLU A 495 20.35 10.89 2.85
N VAL A 496 19.67 10.59 3.96
CA VAL A 496 19.57 9.22 4.49
C VAL A 496 18.92 8.29 3.47
N TYR A 497 17.86 8.75 2.81
CA TYR A 497 17.14 7.98 1.80
C TYR A 497 18.00 7.67 0.57
N GLU A 498 18.83 8.60 0.12
CA GLU A 498 19.78 8.37 -0.97
C GLU A 498 20.94 7.46 -0.55
N LYS A 499 21.51 7.68 0.65
CA LYS A 499 22.65 6.90 1.15
C LYS A 499 22.28 5.46 1.47
N GLN A 500 21.11 5.20 2.06
CA GLN A 500 20.66 3.82 2.31
C GLN A 500 20.57 3.01 1.00
N ASN A 501 20.16 3.66 -0.10
CA ASN A 501 20.01 2.99 -1.40
C ASN A 501 21.35 2.61 -2.01
N ASN A 502 22.44 3.20 -1.51
CA ASN A 502 23.79 2.88 -1.90
C ASN A 502 24.46 1.81 -1.03
N CYS A 503 23.88 1.45 0.11
CA CYS A 503 24.39 0.41 1.00
C CYS A 503 24.40 -0.98 0.34
N GLY A 504 25.45 -1.76 0.62
CA GLY A 504 25.66 -3.07 0.02
C GLY A 504 24.56 -4.06 0.38
N ILE A 505 24.17 -4.14 1.65
CA ILE A 505 23.08 -5.01 2.13
C ILE A 505 21.74 -4.63 1.49
N ILE A 506 21.46 -3.33 1.37
CA ILE A 506 20.22 -2.82 0.79
C ILE A 506 20.11 -3.17 -0.68
N LYS A 507 21.20 -3.00 -1.46
CA LYS A 507 21.26 -3.41 -2.87
C LYS A 507 21.16 -4.93 -3.02
N LYS A 508 21.86 -5.69 -2.17
CA LYS A 508 21.87 -7.17 -2.22
C LYS A 508 20.45 -7.74 -2.07
N TYR A 509 19.68 -7.20 -1.13
CA TYR A 509 18.34 -7.70 -0.79
C TYR A 509 17.19 -6.89 -1.38
N ARG A 510 17.47 -5.91 -2.26
CA ARG A 510 16.49 -5.01 -2.88
C ARG A 510 15.57 -4.34 -1.85
N LYS A 511 16.16 -3.77 -0.79
CA LYS A 511 15.43 -3.08 0.31
C LYS A 511 15.61 -1.56 0.28
N GLU A 512 15.45 -0.96 -0.90
CA GLU A 512 15.68 0.48 -1.19
C GLU A 512 14.78 1.46 -0.39
N GLU A 513 13.99 0.95 0.55
CA GLU A 513 13.11 1.73 1.43
C GLU A 513 13.12 1.16 2.85
N PHE A 514 14.30 0.83 3.38
CA PHE A 514 14.42 0.41 4.78
C PHE A 514 13.98 1.53 5.74
N PHE A 515 14.36 2.77 5.44
CA PHE A 515 13.79 3.99 5.99
C PHE A 515 12.82 4.63 4.98
N GLY A 516 11.63 4.99 5.46
CA GLY A 516 10.58 5.57 4.63
C GLY A 516 9.86 6.74 5.30
N LEU A 517 8.77 7.18 4.66
CA LEU A 517 8.01 8.37 5.09
C LEU A 517 7.45 8.26 6.51
N ARG A 518 7.12 7.05 6.98
CA ARG A 518 6.62 6.84 8.34
C ARG A 518 7.69 7.10 9.40
N ASP A 519 8.96 6.80 9.11
CA ASP A 519 10.08 7.14 10.00
C ASP A 519 10.22 8.66 10.10
N PHE A 520 10.13 9.35 8.97
CA PHE A 520 10.17 10.81 8.90
C PHE A 520 9.00 11.46 9.67
N TYR A 521 7.76 10.97 9.48
CA TYR A 521 6.60 11.51 10.20
C TYR A 521 6.69 11.28 11.71
N SER A 522 7.20 10.12 12.14
CA SER A 522 7.42 9.83 13.56
C SER A 522 8.55 10.68 14.16
N LEU A 523 9.61 10.96 13.41
CA LEU A 523 10.66 11.92 13.81
C LEU A 523 10.05 13.30 14.09
N LEU A 524 9.30 13.85 13.14
CA LEU A 524 8.70 15.18 13.28
C LEU A 524 7.75 15.25 14.48
N LYS A 525 6.89 14.25 14.67
CA LYS A 525 5.99 14.18 15.83
C LYS A 525 6.75 14.14 17.15
N LEU A 526 7.87 13.42 17.21
CA LEU A 526 8.69 13.32 18.42
C LEU A 526 9.43 14.64 18.72
N VAL A 527 10.00 15.28 17.70
CA VAL A 527 10.62 16.62 17.80
C VAL A 527 9.60 17.65 18.28
N PHE A 528 8.39 17.64 17.74
CA PHE A 528 7.29 18.49 18.16
C PHE A 528 6.89 18.23 19.63
N CYS A 529 6.88 16.96 20.08
CA CYS A 529 6.64 16.62 21.48
C CYS A 529 7.73 17.17 22.41
N PHE A 530 9.00 17.12 22.01
CA PHE A 530 10.09 17.71 22.80
C PHE A 530 9.97 19.24 22.87
N ALA A 531 9.67 19.90 21.76
CA ALA A 531 9.44 21.35 21.75
C ALA A 531 8.29 21.75 22.69
N ARG A 532 7.17 21.00 22.68
CA ARG A 532 6.05 21.19 23.63
C ARG A 532 6.45 20.97 25.08
N LYS A 533 7.28 19.96 25.36
CA LYS A 533 7.76 19.66 26.71
C LYS A 533 8.60 20.82 27.27
N ARG A 534 9.46 21.39 26.43
CA ARG A 534 10.40 22.45 26.85
C ARG A 534 9.81 23.86 26.78
N GLN A 535 8.75 24.06 26.00
CA GLN A 535 8.28 25.39 25.58
C GLN A 535 9.40 26.23 24.95
N SER A 536 10.31 25.55 24.24
CA SER A 536 11.46 26.13 23.56
C SER A 536 11.81 25.30 22.33
N THR A 537 12.76 25.77 21.53
CA THR A 537 13.44 24.91 20.55
C THR A 537 13.98 23.64 21.24
N PRO A 538 13.81 22.45 20.65
CA PRO A 538 14.44 21.22 21.11
C PRO A 538 15.96 21.38 21.23
N THR A 539 16.60 20.64 22.13
CA THR A 539 18.07 20.63 22.24
C THR A 539 18.70 19.69 21.21
N HIS A 540 20.03 19.76 21.07
CA HIS A 540 20.78 18.82 20.22
C HIS A 540 20.56 17.36 20.68
N ALA A 541 20.56 17.11 21.99
CA ALA A 541 20.29 15.78 22.55
C ALA A 541 18.84 15.30 22.26
N ASP A 542 17.85 16.21 22.28
CA ASP A 542 16.46 15.87 21.94
C ASP A 542 16.33 15.45 20.47
N ILE A 543 17.01 16.17 19.55
CA ILE A 543 17.01 15.83 18.12
C ILE A 543 17.78 14.53 17.88
N GLU A 544 18.94 14.36 18.51
CA GLU A 544 19.74 13.13 18.40
C GLU A 544 18.93 11.91 18.86
N HIS A 545 18.26 12.03 20.01
CA HIS A 545 17.36 10.99 20.52
C HIS A 545 16.22 10.71 19.52
N ALA A 546 15.60 11.74 18.97
CA ALA A 546 14.49 11.57 18.02
C ALA A 546 14.93 10.90 16.71
N VAL A 547 16.13 11.23 16.21
CA VAL A 547 16.73 10.61 15.03
C VAL A 547 17.09 9.16 15.32
N LYS A 548 17.86 8.88 16.38
CA LYS A 548 18.28 7.51 16.74
C LYS A 548 17.10 6.58 17.05
N ARG A 549 15.97 7.13 17.50
CA ARG A 549 14.76 6.34 17.72
C ARG A 549 14.04 5.95 16.44
N ASN A 550 13.99 6.83 15.44
CA ASN A 550 13.22 6.61 14.21
C ASN A 550 14.04 6.10 13.03
N PHE A 551 15.34 6.38 13.02
CA PHE A 551 16.27 6.05 11.95
C PHE A 551 17.38 5.10 12.45
N SER A 552 16.98 4.01 13.08
CA SER A 552 17.86 2.93 13.59
C SER A 552 17.57 1.58 12.94
N GLY A 553 18.36 0.55 13.30
CA GLY A 553 18.27 -0.81 12.75
C GLY A 553 19.26 -1.10 11.61
N LEU A 554 19.63 -0.10 10.80
CA LEU A 554 20.63 -0.24 9.74
C LEU A 554 22.03 0.16 10.25
N GLN A 555 22.87 -0.82 10.57
CA GLN A 555 24.20 -0.58 11.16
C GLN A 555 25.22 0.05 10.19
N GLU A 556 25.04 -0.13 8.88
CA GLU A 556 25.98 0.36 7.85
C GLU A 556 25.91 1.88 7.64
N LEU A 557 24.90 2.54 8.21
CA LEU A 557 24.60 3.94 7.97
C LEU A 557 24.52 4.70 9.30
N ASP A 558 25.45 5.63 9.51
CA ASP A 558 25.37 6.58 10.62
C ASP A 558 24.38 7.70 10.29
N THR A 559 23.12 7.45 10.63
CA THR A 559 22.01 8.37 10.38
C THR A 559 22.16 9.68 11.16
N TRP A 560 22.70 9.63 12.38
CA TRP A 560 22.87 10.82 13.20
C TRP A 560 23.85 11.80 12.57
N SER A 561 25.01 11.33 12.12
CA SER A 561 26.01 12.19 11.46
C SER A 561 25.45 12.90 10.23
N ILE A 562 24.58 12.23 9.47
CA ILE A 562 23.90 12.80 8.30
C ILE A 562 22.96 13.93 8.74
N PHE A 563 22.02 13.66 9.64
CA PHE A 563 21.10 14.69 10.14
C PHE A 563 21.87 15.88 10.76
N LYS A 564 22.92 15.60 11.54
CA LYS A 564 23.75 16.61 12.18
C LYS A 564 24.40 17.57 11.17
N SER A 565 24.85 17.07 10.02
CA SER A 565 25.42 17.91 8.96
C SER A 565 24.41 18.85 8.29
N CYS A 566 23.11 18.53 8.35
CA CYS A 566 22.05 19.36 7.79
C CYS A 566 21.50 20.40 8.78
N LEU A 567 21.75 20.24 10.08
CA LEU A 567 21.20 21.13 11.12
C LEU A 567 21.83 22.53 11.06
N PRO A 568 21.09 23.58 11.48
CA PRO A 568 21.63 24.94 11.56
C PRO A 568 22.88 25.02 12.45
N TYR A 569 23.79 25.93 12.14
CA TYR A 569 25.07 26.09 12.85
C TYR A 569 24.89 26.25 14.37
N ASP A 570 23.86 26.97 14.81
CA ASP A 570 23.55 27.21 16.23
C ASP A 570 23.30 25.92 17.02
N PHE A 571 22.82 24.86 16.37
CA PHE A 571 22.63 23.54 16.98
C PHE A 571 23.94 22.75 17.07
N SER A 572 24.83 22.91 16.09
CA SER A 572 26.07 22.13 15.96
C SER A 572 27.12 22.44 17.04
N VAL A 573 27.03 23.61 17.69
CA VAL A 573 28.02 24.11 18.67
C VAL A 573 27.62 23.81 20.13
N SER A 574 26.37 23.41 20.38
CA SER A 574 25.90 23.11 21.74
C SER A 574 26.58 21.86 22.31
N LYS A 575 27.47 22.05 23.29
CA LYS A 575 28.03 20.98 24.14
C LYS A 575 27.06 20.67 25.27
N ASP A 576 25.93 20.07 24.94
CA ASP A 576 25.12 19.43 25.96
C ASP A 576 25.88 18.19 26.48
N THR A 577 25.67 17.86 27.76
CA THR A 577 26.20 16.64 28.35
C THR A 577 25.73 15.44 27.52
N GLU A 578 26.64 14.52 27.18
CA GLU A 578 26.30 13.29 26.47
C GLU A 578 25.19 12.57 27.26
N ALA A 579 23.96 12.70 26.81
CA ALA A 579 22.88 11.89 27.31
C ALA A 579 23.21 10.45 26.95
N ASP A 580 23.12 9.53 27.91
CA ASP A 580 23.23 8.10 27.61
C ASP A 580 22.09 7.71 26.66
N ILE A 581 22.40 7.54 25.37
CA ILE A 581 21.47 7.11 24.32
C ILE A 581 21.78 5.64 23.99
N SER A 582 21.67 4.78 25.00
CA SER A 582 21.76 3.33 24.82
C SER A 582 20.52 2.78 24.10
N ALA A 583 20.70 1.65 23.39
CA ALA A 583 19.60 0.96 22.70
C ALA A 583 18.47 0.57 23.67
N LEU A 584 18.82 0.13 24.89
CA LEU A 584 17.85 -0.17 25.95
C LEU A 584 17.04 1.05 26.36
N ARG A 585 17.66 2.23 26.47
CA ARG A 585 16.92 3.45 26.79
C ARG A 585 15.95 3.84 25.69
N LEU A 586 16.37 3.79 24.42
CA LEU A 586 15.50 4.06 23.27
C LEU A 586 14.29 3.11 23.24
N ILE A 587 14.53 1.82 23.46
CA ILE A 587 13.48 0.79 23.56
C ILE A 587 12.55 1.07 24.75
N SER A 588 13.11 1.41 25.92
CA SER A 588 12.35 1.77 27.12
C SER A 588 11.43 2.97 26.88
N ASP A 589 11.94 4.01 26.22
CA ASP A 589 11.17 5.22 25.92
C ASP A 589 10.07 4.96 24.88
N SER A 590 10.23 3.93 24.05
CA SER A 590 9.17 3.45 23.15
C SER A 590 8.03 2.75 23.91
N PHE A 591 8.34 2.11 25.04
CA PHE A 591 7.36 1.49 25.95
C PHE A 591 6.69 2.45 26.92
N ALA A 592 7.12 3.71 26.99
CA ALA A 592 6.60 4.65 27.97
C ALA A 592 5.07 4.81 27.87
N ASP A 593 4.39 4.63 29.01
CA ASP A 593 2.92 4.76 29.14
C ASP A 593 2.45 6.23 29.07
N LYS A 594 3.36 7.18 28.87
CA LYS A 594 3.08 8.62 28.79
C LYS A 594 3.92 9.30 27.71
N CYS A 595 3.30 10.19 26.94
CA CYS A 595 3.98 11.01 25.93
C CYS A 595 5.03 11.92 26.61
N PRO A 596 6.18 12.25 25.97
CA PRO A 596 7.20 13.11 26.58
C PRO A 596 6.69 14.47 27.09
N CYS A 597 5.62 15.02 26.50
CA CYS A 597 4.99 16.27 26.94
C CYS A 597 3.69 16.09 27.75
N TYR A 598 3.44 14.89 28.30
CA TYR A 598 2.21 14.55 29.04
C TYR A 598 1.93 15.51 30.21
N GLU A 599 2.93 15.82 31.03
CA GLU A 599 2.78 16.68 32.22
C GLU A 599 2.30 18.10 31.87
N TYR A 600 2.67 18.61 30.69
CA TYR A 600 2.35 19.98 30.28
C TYR A 600 0.95 20.12 29.67
N ARG A 601 0.24 19.01 29.40
CA ARG A 601 -1.13 19.06 28.86
C ARG A 601 -2.20 19.32 29.89
N LEU A 602 -1.90 19.18 31.19
CA LEU A 602 -2.87 19.37 32.26
C LEU A 602 -3.46 20.80 32.33
N ASN A 603 -2.85 21.77 31.64
CA ASN A 603 -3.26 23.18 31.66
C ASN A 603 -3.96 23.70 30.39
N SER A 604 -4.06 22.93 29.29
CA SER A 604 -4.83 23.35 28.10
C SER A 604 -6.05 22.46 27.93
N GLU A 605 -7.19 23.06 27.56
CA GLU A 605 -8.54 22.49 27.54
C GLU A 605 -8.62 20.98 27.26
N LYS A 606 -9.37 20.28 28.14
CA LYS A 606 -9.56 18.84 28.20
C LYS A 606 -9.71 18.20 26.81
N THR A 607 -8.64 17.60 26.32
CA THR A 607 -8.73 16.55 25.30
C THR A 607 -8.53 15.22 26.02
N ASP A 608 -9.52 14.34 25.96
CA ASP A 608 -9.52 13.01 26.61
C ASP A 608 -8.41 12.06 26.09
N LYS A 609 -7.53 12.50 25.16
CA LYS A 609 -6.48 11.66 24.57
C LYS A 609 -5.21 11.66 25.44
N ALA A 610 -4.91 10.52 26.08
CA ALA A 610 -3.71 10.32 26.92
C ALA A 610 -2.37 10.56 26.17
N HIS A 611 -2.30 10.37 24.85
CA HIS A 611 -1.06 10.45 24.08
C HIS A 611 -1.14 11.40 22.86
N CYS A 612 -0.12 12.25 22.72
CA CYS A 612 0.15 13.09 21.54
C CYS A 612 0.87 12.32 20.43
N LEU A 613 1.53 11.23 20.83
CA LEU A 613 2.33 10.37 19.99
C LEU A 613 1.82 8.95 20.18
N SER A 614 1.28 8.32 19.14
CA SER A 614 1.25 6.86 19.11
C SER A 614 2.63 6.40 18.63
N SER A 615 3.45 5.92 19.56
CA SER A 615 4.70 5.25 19.19
C SER A 615 4.37 4.07 18.28
N ARG A 616 5.12 3.90 17.19
CA ARG A 616 5.01 2.71 16.35
C ARG A 616 5.37 1.46 17.18
N TYR A 617 4.85 0.31 16.77
CA TYR A 617 5.26 -0.95 17.38
C TYR A 617 6.72 -1.28 17.05
N LEU A 618 7.37 -2.11 17.85
CA LEU A 618 8.80 -2.35 17.75
C LEU A 618 9.14 -3.52 16.82
N LEU A 619 10.19 -3.36 16.03
CA LEU A 619 10.92 -4.44 15.35
C LEU A 619 12.32 -4.52 15.97
N LEU A 620 12.57 -5.57 16.75
CA LEU A 620 13.87 -5.85 17.32
C LEU A 620 14.61 -6.84 16.41
N MET A 621 15.60 -6.33 15.72
CA MET A 621 16.53 -7.08 14.90
C MET A 621 17.64 -7.60 15.80
N THR A 622 17.95 -8.88 15.71
CA THR A 622 18.92 -9.54 16.61
C THR A 622 19.68 -10.62 15.86
N ASP A 623 20.78 -11.07 16.45
CA ASP A 623 21.53 -12.25 16.01
C ASP A 623 21.14 -13.40 16.95
N ASP A 624 20.80 -14.56 16.41
CA ASP A 624 20.48 -15.78 17.17
C ASP A 624 19.37 -15.61 18.24
N TYR A 625 18.38 -14.75 17.97
CA TYR A 625 17.25 -14.47 18.87
C TYR A 625 17.64 -13.97 20.28
N ALA A 626 18.85 -13.45 20.47
CA ALA A 626 19.37 -12.98 21.75
C ALA A 626 18.54 -11.84 22.39
N ALA A 627 17.75 -11.12 21.59
CA ALA A 627 16.88 -10.05 22.08
C ALA A 627 15.76 -10.53 23.03
N LEU A 628 15.24 -11.77 22.88
CA LEU A 628 14.10 -12.23 23.68
C LEU A 628 14.44 -12.30 25.18
N PRO A 629 15.52 -12.99 25.62
CA PRO A 629 15.92 -13.01 27.03
C PRO A 629 16.16 -11.62 27.62
N ILE A 630 16.75 -10.70 26.85
CA ILE A 630 17.00 -9.31 27.28
C ILE A 630 15.67 -8.60 27.52
N ILE A 631 14.72 -8.74 26.60
CA ILE A 631 13.40 -8.12 26.74
C ILE A 631 12.61 -8.74 27.89
N GLU A 632 12.69 -10.06 28.08
CA GLU A 632 12.07 -10.74 29.22
C GLU A 632 12.57 -10.21 30.56
N GLN A 633 13.88 -10.09 30.72
CA GLN A 633 14.51 -9.62 31.97
C GLN A 633 14.19 -8.16 32.28
N HIS A 634 14.26 -7.27 31.29
CA HIS A 634 14.10 -5.85 31.51
C HIS A 634 12.64 -5.36 31.47
N TYR A 635 11.80 -5.95 30.61
CA TYR A 635 10.50 -5.37 30.24
C TYR A 635 9.29 -6.31 30.36
N LEU A 636 9.46 -7.63 30.46
CA LEU A 636 8.35 -8.59 30.65
C LEU A 636 8.30 -9.10 32.09
N LYS A 637 8.38 -8.19 33.05
CA LYS A 637 8.34 -8.51 34.48
C LYS A 637 7.01 -9.19 34.85
N PRO A 638 6.99 -10.12 35.84
CA PRO A 638 5.80 -10.92 36.18
C PRO A 638 4.56 -10.10 36.61
N ASN A 639 4.74 -8.83 36.99
CA ASN A 639 3.64 -7.94 37.35
C ASN A 639 2.97 -7.24 36.15
N GLN A 640 3.50 -7.41 34.93
CA GLN A 640 2.94 -6.83 33.70
C GLN A 640 2.29 -7.92 32.85
N LYS A 641 1.08 -7.65 32.34
CA LYS A 641 0.38 -8.55 31.42
C LYS A 641 1.15 -8.60 30.09
N SER A 642 1.90 -9.67 29.87
CA SER A 642 2.60 -9.93 28.62
C SER A 642 2.43 -11.37 28.16
N THR A 643 2.44 -11.57 26.85
CA THR A 643 2.30 -12.89 26.22
C THR A 643 3.28 -13.00 25.07
N VAL A 644 4.03 -14.10 25.03
CA VAL A 644 4.88 -14.46 23.89
C VAL A 644 4.12 -15.43 22.98
N ILE A 645 4.12 -15.15 21.68
CA ILE A 645 3.48 -15.96 20.64
C ILE A 645 4.56 -16.36 19.63
N PHE A 646 4.70 -17.68 19.44
CA PHE A 646 5.74 -18.28 18.61
C PHE A 646 5.14 -18.90 17.36
N GLY A 647 5.79 -18.67 16.22
CA GLY A 647 5.47 -19.34 14.96
C GLY A 647 6.08 -20.71 14.90
N SER A 648 5.23 -21.72 15.06
CA SER A 648 5.63 -23.10 14.87
C SER A 648 6.08 -23.31 13.42
N SER A 649 7.29 -23.83 13.25
CA SER A 649 7.83 -24.25 11.96
C SER A 649 7.38 -25.67 11.57
N PHE A 650 6.58 -26.35 12.41
CA PHE A 650 6.10 -27.70 12.12
C PHE A 650 5.03 -27.69 11.01
N PRO A 651 5.10 -28.57 9.99
CA PRO A 651 4.18 -28.55 8.83
C PRO A 651 2.69 -28.68 9.18
N LYS A 652 2.35 -29.36 10.28
CA LYS A 652 0.95 -29.52 10.74
C LYS A 652 0.43 -28.26 11.45
N ASP A 653 1.31 -27.43 11.97
CA ASP A 653 0.97 -26.18 12.67
C ASP A 653 0.94 -24.97 11.73
N GLN A 654 1.36 -25.15 10.48
CA GLN A 654 1.19 -24.16 9.40
C GLN A 654 -0.20 -24.21 8.77
N GLN A 655 -1.09 -25.10 9.26
CA GLN A 655 -2.48 -25.16 8.79
C GLN A 655 -3.23 -23.87 9.15
N PHE A 656 -4.15 -23.45 8.26
CA PHE A 656 -4.97 -22.25 8.42
C PHE A 656 -5.68 -22.16 9.78
N THR A 657 -6.04 -23.30 10.37
CA THR A 657 -6.66 -23.37 11.71
C THR A 657 -5.76 -22.85 12.83
N GLN A 658 -4.46 -23.08 12.75
CA GLN A 658 -3.52 -22.62 13.78
C GLN A 658 -3.24 -21.12 13.63
N VAL A 659 -3.08 -20.64 12.40
CA VAL A 659 -3.04 -19.21 12.05
C VAL A 659 -4.24 -18.47 12.66
N CYS A 660 -5.45 -19.02 12.50
CA CYS A 660 -6.66 -18.44 13.08
C CYS A 660 -6.63 -18.39 14.62
N ARG A 661 -6.08 -19.41 15.28
CA ARG A 661 -5.94 -19.43 16.75
C ARG A 661 -4.96 -18.36 17.22
N ASP A 662 -3.84 -18.20 16.55
CA ASP A 662 -2.84 -17.22 16.93
C ASP A 662 -3.33 -15.78 16.69
N ILE A 663 -4.07 -15.53 15.60
CA ILE A 663 -4.76 -14.24 15.41
C ILE A 663 -5.76 -13.98 16.53
N ASN A 664 -6.53 -14.99 16.95
CA ASN A 664 -7.49 -14.84 18.03
C ASN A 664 -6.79 -14.56 19.38
N ARG A 665 -5.61 -15.14 19.63
CA ARG A 665 -4.78 -14.81 20.80
C ARG A 665 -4.31 -13.36 20.77
N VAL A 666 -3.84 -12.89 19.60
CA VAL A 666 -3.46 -11.47 19.41
C VAL A 666 -4.66 -10.56 19.64
N LYS A 667 -5.84 -10.90 19.10
CA LYS A 667 -7.09 -10.17 19.32
C LYS A 667 -7.43 -10.03 20.79
N ILE A 668 -7.40 -11.13 21.56
CA ILE A 668 -7.68 -11.10 23.00
C ILE A 668 -6.67 -10.20 23.72
N CYS A 669 -5.39 -10.27 23.34
CA CYS A 669 -4.36 -9.40 23.91
C CYS A 669 -4.62 -7.92 23.61
N MET A 670 -5.04 -7.58 22.38
CA MET A 670 -5.42 -6.24 21.97
C MET A 670 -6.60 -5.69 22.78
N GLU A 671 -7.63 -6.50 23.00
CA GLU A 671 -8.84 -6.10 23.76
C GLU A 671 -8.55 -5.88 25.25
N THR A 672 -7.58 -6.63 25.80
CA THR A 672 -7.22 -6.63 27.22
C THR A 672 -6.06 -5.70 27.59
N GLY A 673 -5.36 -5.14 26.61
CA GLY A 673 -4.17 -4.30 26.83
C GLY A 673 -2.92 -5.09 27.21
N THR A 674 -2.87 -6.38 26.86
CA THR A 674 -1.73 -7.26 27.13
C THR A 674 -0.64 -7.03 26.10
N ARG A 675 0.61 -6.88 26.53
CA ARG A 675 1.77 -6.72 25.64
C ARG A 675 2.06 -8.03 24.91
N VAL A 676 2.34 -7.97 23.61
CA VAL A 676 2.58 -9.16 22.78
C VAL A 676 3.97 -9.14 22.18
N VAL A 677 4.69 -10.25 22.32
CA VAL A 677 5.92 -10.52 21.58
C VAL A 677 5.63 -11.56 20.50
N LEU A 678 5.89 -11.21 19.25
CA LEU A 678 5.77 -12.09 18.09
C LEU A 678 7.16 -12.56 17.67
N LEU A 679 7.33 -13.89 17.65
CA LEU A 679 8.55 -14.56 17.18
C LEU A 679 8.22 -15.42 15.98
N ASN A 680 8.92 -15.19 14.86
CA ASN A 680 8.82 -16.03 13.67
C ASN A 680 7.40 -16.19 13.09
N MET A 681 6.57 -15.15 13.14
CA MET A 681 5.16 -15.18 12.72
C MET A 681 4.94 -14.56 11.32
N GLU A 682 5.67 -15.02 10.30
CA GLU A 682 5.57 -14.46 8.95
C GLU A 682 4.15 -14.51 8.36
N ASN A 683 3.45 -15.61 8.63
CA ASN A 683 2.08 -15.84 8.13
C ASN A 683 1.03 -14.92 8.75
N LEU A 684 1.34 -14.20 9.84
CA LEU A 684 0.38 -13.31 10.52
C LEU A 684 0.54 -11.84 10.16
N TYR A 685 1.67 -11.43 9.58
CA TYR A 685 1.90 -10.01 9.34
C TYR A 685 0.86 -9.41 8.41
N GLU A 686 0.38 -10.20 7.44
CA GLU A 686 -0.70 -9.78 6.54
C GLU A 686 -2.00 -9.48 7.28
N SER A 687 -2.38 -10.35 8.22
CA SER A 687 -3.56 -10.21 9.07
C SER A 687 -3.49 -9.02 10.03
N LEU A 688 -2.27 -8.58 10.37
CA LEU A 688 -2.01 -7.50 11.33
C LEU A 688 -1.75 -6.14 10.66
N TYR A 689 -1.75 -6.01 9.33
CA TYR A 689 -1.38 -4.75 8.67
C TYR A 689 -2.20 -3.55 9.12
N ASP A 690 -3.51 -3.70 9.29
CA ASP A 690 -4.38 -2.62 9.77
C ASP A 690 -4.08 -2.24 11.22
N THR A 691 -3.72 -3.22 12.06
CA THR A 691 -3.23 -2.97 13.43
C THR A 691 -1.91 -2.22 13.42
N LEU A 692 -0.94 -2.66 12.61
CA LEU A 692 0.37 -2.02 12.46
C LEU A 692 0.29 -0.63 11.83
N ASN A 693 -0.80 -0.32 11.12
CA ASN A 693 -1.05 1.01 10.59
C ASN A 693 -1.41 2.04 11.67
N GLN A 694 -1.89 1.60 12.85
CA GLN A 694 -2.36 2.45 13.95
C GLN A 694 -3.44 3.47 13.56
N TYR A 695 -4.24 3.16 12.53
CA TYR A 695 -5.43 3.94 12.18
C TYR A 695 -6.63 3.33 12.88
N TYR A 696 -7.02 3.92 14.00
CA TYR A 696 -8.13 3.44 14.81
C TYR A 696 -9.41 4.22 14.55
N VAL A 697 -10.53 3.50 14.43
CA VAL A 697 -11.85 4.11 14.45
C VAL A 697 -12.28 4.26 15.90
N SER A 698 -12.46 5.51 16.35
CA SER A 698 -12.90 5.80 17.72
C SER A 698 -14.43 5.76 17.83
N LEU A 699 -14.97 4.78 18.56
CA LEU A 699 -16.41 4.68 18.84
C LEU A 699 -16.64 4.65 20.36
N GLY A 700 -17.34 5.65 20.88
CA GLY A 700 -17.66 5.74 22.32
C GLY A 700 -16.41 5.81 23.21
N GLY A 701 -15.37 6.54 22.78
CA GLY A 701 -14.10 6.67 23.50
C GLY A 701 -13.20 5.41 23.46
N LYS A 702 -13.55 4.40 22.66
CA LYS A 702 -12.76 3.18 22.47
C LYS A 702 -12.26 3.10 21.04
N ASN A 703 -11.02 2.64 20.90
CA ASN A 703 -10.37 2.45 19.61
C ASN A 703 -10.72 1.06 19.04
N TYR A 704 -11.01 1.01 17.74
CA TYR A 704 -11.25 -0.22 17.00
C TYR A 704 -10.38 -0.29 15.75
N VAL A 705 -9.98 -1.50 15.38
CA VAL A 705 -9.23 -1.80 14.17
C VAL A 705 -9.77 -3.06 13.50
N ASP A 706 -9.63 -3.16 12.19
CA ASP A 706 -9.94 -4.39 11.47
C ASP A 706 -8.77 -5.38 11.61
N LEU A 707 -9.07 -6.63 11.98
CA LEU A 707 -8.14 -7.76 11.89
C LEU A 707 -8.57 -8.68 10.74
N GLY A 708 -7.64 -8.98 9.84
CA GLY A 708 -7.89 -9.87 8.70
C GLY A 708 -7.68 -11.33 9.08
N ILE A 709 -8.63 -12.20 8.78
CA ILE A 709 -8.50 -13.66 8.87
C ILE A 709 -8.88 -14.24 7.50
N GLY A 710 -7.86 -14.54 6.68
CA GLY A 710 -8.08 -14.88 5.27
C GLY A 710 -8.81 -13.75 4.54
N THR A 711 -9.97 -14.05 3.96
CA THR A 711 -10.80 -13.10 3.21
C THR A 711 -11.78 -12.30 4.09
N HIS A 712 -11.84 -12.57 5.39
CA HIS A 712 -12.78 -11.91 6.31
C HIS A 712 -12.07 -10.87 7.19
N ARG A 713 -12.75 -9.75 7.46
CA ARG A 713 -12.29 -8.73 8.42
C ARG A 713 -13.19 -8.69 9.64
N VAL A 714 -12.59 -8.62 10.82
CA VAL A 714 -13.30 -8.50 12.09
C VAL A 714 -12.88 -7.23 12.80
N LYS A 715 -13.84 -6.38 13.14
CA LYS A 715 -13.59 -5.22 14.00
C LYS A 715 -13.24 -5.67 15.41
N CYS A 716 -12.05 -5.30 15.85
CA CYS A 716 -11.49 -5.67 17.14
C CYS A 716 -11.17 -4.42 17.94
N ARG A 717 -11.49 -4.43 19.24
CA ARG A 717 -11.19 -3.31 20.12
C ARG A 717 -9.69 -3.31 20.46
N VAL A 718 -9.09 -2.13 20.45
CA VAL A 718 -7.69 -1.91 20.84
C VAL A 718 -7.65 -1.13 22.15
N HIS A 719 -7.04 -1.72 23.17
CA HIS A 719 -6.78 -1.04 24.43
C HIS A 719 -5.61 -0.05 24.30
N GLU A 720 -5.64 1.06 25.02
CA GLU A 720 -4.61 2.12 24.90
C GLU A 720 -3.20 1.65 25.32
N ASP A 721 -3.15 0.76 26.31
CA ASP A 721 -1.91 0.15 26.82
C ASP A 721 -1.37 -1.01 25.97
N PHE A 722 -2.09 -1.42 24.93
CA PHE A 722 -1.63 -2.50 24.05
C PHE A 722 -0.32 -2.11 23.36
N ARG A 723 0.69 -2.99 23.44
CA ARG A 723 1.98 -2.85 22.75
C ARG A 723 2.37 -4.16 22.10
N LEU A 724 2.97 -4.07 20.92
CA LEU A 724 3.40 -5.20 20.11
C LEU A 724 4.90 -5.06 19.79
N ILE A 725 5.61 -6.17 19.91
CA ILE A 725 7.04 -6.31 19.65
C ILE A 725 7.22 -7.46 18.68
N VAL A 726 7.89 -7.22 17.56
CA VAL A 726 8.31 -8.27 16.64
C VAL A 726 9.80 -8.49 16.85
N ILE A 727 10.20 -9.72 17.18
CA ILE A 727 11.60 -10.10 17.29
C ILE A 727 11.94 -11.01 16.11
N ALA A 728 12.95 -10.63 15.34
CA ALA A 728 13.36 -11.36 14.15
C ALA A 728 14.88 -11.29 13.96
N ASP A 729 15.41 -12.36 13.37
CA ASP A 729 16.80 -12.38 12.94
C ASP A 729 17.07 -11.30 11.88
N LYS A 730 18.23 -10.63 12.00
CA LYS A 730 18.65 -9.56 11.08
C LYS A 730 18.63 -10.01 9.63
N GLU A 731 19.15 -11.19 9.30
CA GLU A 731 19.15 -11.70 7.93
C GLU A 731 17.73 -11.98 7.44
N ASN A 732 16.86 -12.51 8.30
CA ASN A 732 15.48 -12.78 7.95
C ASN A 732 14.72 -11.49 7.60
N VAL A 733 14.91 -10.42 8.38
CA VAL A 733 14.31 -9.11 8.08
C VAL A 733 14.74 -8.57 6.72
N TYR A 734 16.01 -8.71 6.35
CA TYR A 734 16.47 -8.28 5.03
C TYR A 734 16.00 -9.20 3.90
N ASN A 735 15.85 -10.49 4.14
CA ASN A 735 15.45 -11.45 3.12
C ASN A 735 13.94 -11.46 2.88
N THR A 736 13.16 -11.76 3.90
CA THR A 736 11.75 -12.16 3.77
C THR A 736 10.78 -11.01 4.06
N PHE A 737 11.11 -10.09 4.97
CA PHE A 737 10.11 -9.13 5.45
C PHE A 737 9.70 -8.12 4.37
N PRO A 738 8.40 -7.83 4.24
CA PRO A 738 7.92 -6.76 3.36
C PRO A 738 8.50 -5.39 3.71
N ILE A 739 8.89 -4.60 2.70
CA ILE A 739 9.20 -3.18 2.88
C ILE A 739 8.04 -2.44 3.59
N PRO A 740 6.75 -2.65 3.23
CA PRO A 740 5.64 -2.03 3.96
C PRO A 740 5.54 -2.45 5.42
N LEU A 741 6.01 -3.66 5.80
CA LEU A 741 6.03 -4.11 7.18
C LEU A 741 7.15 -3.41 7.96
N ILE A 742 8.36 -3.39 7.40
CA ILE A 742 9.54 -2.74 8.01
C ILE A 742 9.23 -1.25 8.29
N ASN A 743 8.68 -0.53 7.31
CA ASN A 743 8.35 0.89 7.47
C ASN A 743 7.24 1.19 8.49
N ARG A 744 6.44 0.19 8.90
CA ARG A 744 5.40 0.37 9.93
C ARG A 744 5.94 0.23 11.34
N LEU A 745 7.07 -0.44 11.51
CA LEU A 745 7.68 -0.72 12.80
C LEU A 745 8.83 0.25 13.10
N GLU A 746 9.03 0.58 14.37
CA GLU A 746 10.20 1.27 14.88
C GLU A 746 11.33 0.24 15.06
N LYS A 747 12.44 0.39 14.32
CA LYS A 747 13.45 -0.67 14.17
C LYS A 747 14.62 -0.42 15.11
N HIS A 748 14.99 -1.41 15.92
CA HIS A 748 16.19 -1.35 16.75
C HIS A 748 17.02 -2.62 16.58
N PHE A 749 18.33 -2.50 16.67
CA PHE A 749 19.24 -3.64 16.63
C PHE A 749 19.73 -3.95 18.05
N LEU A 750 19.41 -5.15 18.54
CA LEU A 750 19.70 -5.58 19.90
C LEU A 750 20.46 -6.92 19.89
N THR A 751 21.70 -6.89 20.35
CA THR A 751 22.55 -8.07 20.60
C THR A 751 22.88 -8.13 22.09
N VAL A 752 23.46 -9.26 22.53
CA VAL A 752 23.94 -9.41 23.91
C VAL A 752 24.88 -8.26 24.31
N LEU A 753 25.81 -7.88 23.43
CA LEU A 753 26.77 -6.80 23.69
C LEU A 753 26.10 -5.43 23.82
N ASN A 754 25.16 -5.12 22.92
CA ASN A 754 24.46 -3.83 22.92
C ASN A 754 23.38 -3.72 24.00
N GLY A 755 22.95 -4.86 24.55
CA GLY A 755 22.01 -4.95 25.66
C GLY A 755 22.67 -4.97 27.04
N MET A 756 24.01 -4.88 27.12
CA MET A 756 24.74 -4.86 28.38
C MET A 756 25.23 -3.44 28.71
N GLU A 757 25.23 -3.10 30.00
CA GLU A 757 25.93 -1.91 30.50
C GLU A 757 27.45 -2.10 30.36
N GLN A 758 28.20 -1.00 30.25
CA GLN A 758 29.67 -1.06 30.11
C GLN A 758 30.35 -1.88 31.22
N SER A 759 29.85 -1.78 32.45
CA SER A 759 30.30 -2.55 33.61
C SER A 759 30.10 -4.06 33.43
N GLN A 760 29.01 -4.47 32.76
CA GLN A 760 28.68 -5.86 32.47
C GLN A 760 29.53 -6.40 31.32
N ILE A 761 29.84 -5.57 30.31
CA ILE A 761 30.75 -5.94 29.22
C ILE A 761 32.14 -6.23 29.80
N GLU A 762 32.66 -5.34 30.65
CA GLU A 762 33.94 -5.54 31.34
C GLU A 762 33.94 -6.82 32.20
N LEU A 763 32.82 -7.12 32.88
CA LEU A 763 32.67 -8.35 33.65
C LEU A 763 32.64 -9.59 32.74
N ALA A 764 31.93 -9.52 31.61
CA ALA A 764 31.86 -10.60 30.64
C ALA A 764 33.24 -10.91 30.04
N GLU A 765 34.04 -9.89 29.73
CA GLU A 765 35.43 -10.07 29.30
C GLU A 765 36.29 -10.72 30.38
N LYS A 766 36.16 -10.30 31.65
CA LYS A 766 36.84 -10.94 32.79
C LYS A 766 36.41 -12.39 32.95
N LEU A 767 35.12 -12.71 32.81
CA LEU A 767 34.59 -14.07 32.88
C LEU A 767 35.09 -14.93 31.70
N LYS A 768 35.14 -14.37 30.49
CA LYS A 768 35.67 -15.06 29.31
C LYS A 768 37.15 -15.39 29.47
N LYS A 769 37.92 -14.44 30.02
CA LYS A 769 39.34 -14.66 30.35
C LYS A 769 39.46 -15.74 31.42
N TRP A 770 38.71 -15.63 32.51
CA TRP A 770 38.70 -16.63 33.59
C TRP A 770 38.35 -18.02 33.07
N ALA A 771 37.32 -18.15 32.23
CA ALA A 771 36.92 -19.43 31.63
C ALA A 771 38.00 -19.99 30.69
N SER A 772 38.69 -19.12 29.95
CA SER A 772 39.83 -19.51 29.11
C SER A 772 41.01 -19.98 29.96
N ASP A 773 41.35 -19.24 31.02
CA ASP A 773 42.42 -19.59 31.95
C ASP A 773 42.11 -20.92 32.67
N PHE A 774 40.86 -21.09 33.13
CA PHE A 774 40.36 -22.30 33.78
C PHE A 774 40.38 -23.51 32.85
N SER A 775 40.00 -23.35 31.58
CA SER A 775 40.03 -24.42 30.58
C SER A 775 41.44 -24.71 30.05
N SER A 776 42.37 -23.77 30.15
CA SER A 776 43.76 -23.90 29.69
C SER A 776 44.70 -24.65 30.66
N ILE A 777 44.16 -25.28 31.71
CA ILE A 777 44.94 -26.15 32.60
C ILE A 777 45.39 -27.40 31.82
N ASN A 778 46.52 -27.29 31.12
CA ASN A 778 47.31 -28.43 30.69
C ASN A 778 47.98 -29.03 31.93
N SER A 779 47.59 -30.26 32.23
CA SER A 779 48.13 -31.09 33.29
C SER A 779 49.67 -31.16 33.28
N LEU A 780 50.31 -30.65 34.33
CA LEU A 780 51.49 -31.20 35.01
C LEU A 780 51.83 -30.32 36.23
N ILE A 781 50.95 -30.29 37.22
CA ILE A 781 51.39 -30.00 38.58
C ILE A 781 51.52 -31.36 39.26
N GLU A 782 52.76 -31.83 39.42
CA GLU A 782 53.06 -32.83 40.44
C GLU A 782 52.45 -32.33 41.75
N LEU A 783 51.37 -32.95 42.20
CA LEU A 783 50.90 -32.83 43.57
C LEU A 783 51.99 -33.40 44.48
N LYS A 784 52.99 -32.58 44.83
CA LYS A 784 53.83 -32.87 45.98
C LYS A 784 52.91 -32.86 47.21
N PRO A 785 52.88 -33.94 48.00
CA PRO A 785 52.13 -33.92 49.24
C PRO A 785 52.81 -32.92 50.17
N LEU A 786 52.18 -31.76 50.33
CA LEU A 786 52.46 -30.89 51.45
C LEU A 786 51.96 -31.61 52.68
N GLU A 787 52.87 -32.16 53.48
CA GLU A 787 52.62 -32.53 54.88
C GLU A 787 52.25 -31.25 55.64
N VAL A 788 50.99 -30.84 55.55
CA VAL A 788 50.39 -29.90 56.48
C VAL A 788 49.60 -30.73 57.47
N LYS A 789 50.15 -30.87 58.67
CA LYS A 789 49.36 -31.22 59.86
C LYS A 789 48.32 -30.12 60.06
N CYS A 790 47.12 -30.32 59.53
CA CYS A 790 45.95 -29.51 59.85
C CYS A 790 45.04 -30.31 60.79
N PRO A 791 44.75 -29.83 62.00
CA PRO A 791 43.71 -30.42 62.84
C PRO A 791 42.33 -30.01 62.31
N GLN A 792 41.48 -31.01 62.14
CA GLN A 792 40.01 -30.98 62.17
C GLN A 792 39.22 -30.33 61.00
N LEU A 793 38.57 -31.23 60.25
CA LEU A 793 37.23 -31.15 59.64
C LEU A 793 36.92 -29.97 58.70
N VAL A 794 37.27 -30.15 57.42
CA VAL A 794 36.40 -29.72 56.31
C VAL A 794 36.10 -30.97 55.50
N SER A 795 34.83 -31.39 55.46
CA SER A 795 34.46 -32.64 54.81
C SER A 795 34.76 -32.57 53.31
N HIS A 796 35.28 -33.68 52.75
CA HIS A 796 35.46 -33.87 51.31
C HIS A 796 34.20 -33.54 50.49
N THR A 797 33.02 -33.58 51.13
CA THR A 797 31.73 -33.20 50.56
C THR A 797 31.65 -31.71 50.17
N ILE A 798 32.29 -30.80 50.91
CA ILE A 798 32.28 -29.37 50.60
C ILE A 798 33.13 -29.07 49.37
N ILE A 799 34.29 -29.72 49.25
CA ILE A 799 35.16 -29.58 48.08
C ILE A 799 34.49 -30.22 46.86
N LEU A 800 33.86 -31.39 47.01
CA LEU A 800 33.11 -32.03 45.92
C LEU A 800 31.90 -31.19 45.49
N ASN A 801 31.20 -30.55 46.44
CA ASN A 801 30.07 -29.67 46.13
C ASN A 801 30.53 -28.35 45.49
N LEU A 802 31.68 -27.79 45.87
CA LEU A 802 32.28 -26.65 45.18
C LEU A 802 32.73 -27.02 43.78
N PHE A 803 33.28 -28.22 43.59
CA PHE A 803 33.68 -28.73 42.28
C PHE A 803 32.46 -29.03 41.39
N LEU A 804 31.39 -29.61 41.94
CA LEU A 804 30.12 -29.83 41.26
C LEU A 804 29.39 -28.52 40.95
N CYS A 805 29.40 -27.54 41.86
CA CYS A 805 28.88 -26.20 41.59
C CYS A 805 29.69 -25.49 40.52
N ALA A 806 31.03 -25.60 40.52
CA ALA A 806 31.87 -25.05 39.47
C ALA A 806 31.63 -25.74 38.13
N LEU A 807 31.48 -27.07 38.11
CA LEU A 807 31.11 -27.83 36.92
C LEU A 807 29.72 -27.47 36.41
N PHE A 808 28.74 -27.27 37.31
CA PHE A 808 27.39 -26.87 36.96
C PHE A 808 27.35 -25.45 36.43
N VAL A 809 28.10 -24.52 37.03
CA VAL A 809 28.26 -23.14 36.55
C VAL A 809 29.00 -23.13 35.20
N CYS A 810 30.03 -23.95 35.01
CA CYS A 810 30.69 -24.12 33.72
C CYS A 810 29.78 -24.77 32.68
N LEU A 811 28.93 -25.74 33.04
CA LEU A 811 27.96 -26.36 32.12
C LEU A 811 26.88 -25.37 31.71
N VAL A 812 26.35 -24.61 32.67
CA VAL A 812 25.36 -23.55 32.43
C VAL A 812 25.97 -22.44 31.57
N LEU A 813 27.21 -22.04 31.84
CA LEU A 813 27.93 -21.04 31.04
C LEU A 813 28.25 -21.57 29.63
N TYR A 814 28.68 -22.82 29.50
CA TYR A 814 28.97 -23.45 28.22
C TYR A 814 27.72 -23.63 27.35
N CYS A 815 26.59 -24.04 27.96
CA CYS A 815 25.29 -24.10 27.29
C CYS A 815 24.76 -22.71 26.92
N SER A 816 25.00 -21.69 27.74
CA SER A 816 24.61 -20.31 27.43
C SER A 816 25.47 -19.63 26.36
N CYS A 817 26.72 -20.06 26.17
CA CYS A 817 27.61 -19.53 25.13
C CYS A 817 27.44 -20.19 23.75
N PHE A 818 26.82 -21.38 23.66
CA PHE A 818 26.69 -22.12 22.39
C PHE A 818 25.26 -22.33 21.91
N GLY A 819 24.25 -21.73 22.55
CA GLY A 819 22.88 -21.72 22.01
C GLY A 819 22.27 -23.10 21.78
N VAL A 820 22.71 -24.14 22.49
CA VAL A 820 22.09 -25.48 22.42
C VAL A 820 20.92 -25.50 23.40
N THR A 821 19.78 -24.97 22.96
CA THR A 821 18.49 -25.23 23.59
C THR A 821 17.73 -26.27 22.78
N GLU A 822 18.23 -27.51 22.77
CA GLU A 822 17.35 -28.65 22.50
C GLU A 822 17.93 -29.96 23.07
N CYS A 823 17.03 -30.73 23.68
CA CYS A 823 17.21 -32.04 24.30
C CYS A 823 18.08 -32.11 25.56
N TYR A 824 17.48 -31.92 26.74
CA TYR A 824 17.59 -32.89 27.85
C TYR A 824 16.51 -32.59 28.91
N ILE A 825 15.27 -32.99 28.61
CA ILE A 825 14.32 -33.41 29.64
C ILE A 825 13.83 -34.81 29.23
N LYS A 826 14.65 -35.79 29.58
CA LYS A 826 14.23 -37.15 29.91
C LYS A 826 15.23 -37.74 30.89
#